data_AF-A0AA88QKZ1-F1
#
_entry.id   AF-A0AA88QKZ1-F1
#
_cell.length_a   1.000
_cell.length_b   1.000
_cell.length_c   1.000
_cell.angle_alpha   90.00
_cell.angle_beta   90.00
_cell.angle_gamma   90.00
#
_symmetry.space_group_name_H-M   'P 1'
#
loop_
_entity.id
_entity.type
_entity.pdbx_description
1 polymer ?
#
loop_
_entity_poly.entity_id
_entity_poly.type
_entity_poly.pdbx_seq_one_letter_code
_entity_poly.pdbx_strand_id
1 'polypeptide(L)'
;MIEAFIPLLQLSDSPRIVNVSSATGKLKNISNEWAKGVLSVAESLTEERVDEVLNEFLKDFKEGALQAKCSPAFLAAYTLSKASMNAYTRILARKYPSFCINCVCPGYLKTNINHNTGRLTVEEGAACPVKLVLLPDGGPSGVFFVRDEASSFDSHSSLTMAEGVNGSTTQRYAVVTGANKGIGFEICKQLASHGITVVLTARDEKRGTEALEKLKGSGVSDHVVFHQLDVVDPASVASLAEFVKNQFGRLDILVNNAGIGGAVVDADAFKALGIGAGNIPNEWAKGVLSDAESLTEERVDEVLNEFLKDFQEGALQAKCWPAFLAAYTLSKASMNAYTRILARKYPSFCINCVCPGYVKTDINHNTGILTVEEGAACPVKLALLPDGGPSGLFFVRDEASSFEYAVVTGANKGIGFEICKQLASHGIIVVLTARDEKRGTEALEKLQGSGVSDHVVFHQLDVVDPASVASLAEFVKNQFGRLDILVNNAGLRGSEVDADTLEAVVTGAGSAHGDWWVSCRPYFNRMILFSHNLVSNLALCGIDELYVIEDCGKNIPNEWAKGVLSDAESLTEERVDDVLNEFLKDFKEGALQAKCWPAFMVAYAVTKASMNAYTRILARKYPSFCINCVCPGYVKTDINYNTCTFTVEEGAAGPVKRSVLPDGGPSGLFFFRDEASSFE
;
A
#
# COMPACT_ATOMS: atom_id res chain seq x y z
N MET A 1 19.19 1.53 16.60
CA MET A 1 17.99 1.44 15.72
C MET A 1 18.37 0.97 14.34
N ILE A 2 19.08 1.76 13.51
CA ILE A 2 19.45 1.36 12.14
C ILE A 2 20.12 -0.02 12.09
N GLU A 3 21.08 -0.29 12.97
CA GLU A 3 21.78 -1.59 13.01
C GLU A 3 20.85 -2.80 13.22
N ALA A 4 19.74 -2.64 13.96
CA ALA A 4 18.77 -3.71 14.16
C ALA A 4 17.98 -4.05 12.88
N PHE A 5 17.90 -3.10 11.94
CA PHE A 5 17.23 -3.28 10.65
C PHE A 5 18.19 -3.70 9.52
N ILE A 6 19.51 -3.62 9.72
CA ILE A 6 20.49 -4.00 8.71
C ILE A 6 20.31 -5.46 8.25
N PRO A 7 20.16 -6.48 9.12
CA PRO A 7 19.99 -7.86 8.65
C PRO A 7 18.76 -8.05 7.76
N LEU A 8 17.70 -7.26 7.97
CA LEU A 8 16.49 -7.28 7.14
C LEU A 8 16.72 -6.56 5.80
N LEU A 9 17.41 -5.42 5.83
CA LEU A 9 17.77 -4.68 4.62
C LEU A 9 18.72 -5.50 3.73
N GLN A 10 19.61 -6.32 4.30
CA GLN A 10 20.48 -7.21 3.53
C GLN A 10 19.73 -8.28 2.72
N LEU A 11 18.47 -8.55 3.04
CA LEU A 11 17.60 -9.47 2.28
C LEU A 11 16.90 -8.78 1.10
N SER A 12 17.02 -7.45 0.99
CA SER A 12 16.44 -6.66 -0.11
C SER A 12 17.41 -6.57 -1.28
N ASP A 13 16.88 -6.65 -2.50
CA ASP A 13 17.64 -6.40 -3.73
C ASP A 13 17.94 -4.91 -3.94
N SER A 14 17.29 -3.99 -3.19
CA SER A 14 17.49 -2.53 -3.26
C SER A 14 17.44 -1.87 -1.86
N PRO A 15 18.40 -2.13 -0.96
CA PRO A 15 18.38 -1.64 0.41
C PRO A 15 18.66 -0.14 0.50
N ARG A 16 17.75 0.60 1.14
CA ARG A 16 17.80 2.08 1.22
C ARG A 16 17.64 2.58 2.64
N ILE A 17 18.41 3.60 3.00
CA ILE A 17 18.27 4.33 4.27
C ILE A 17 18.30 5.83 3.96
N VAL A 18 17.25 6.54 4.35
CA VAL A 18 17.18 8.00 4.24
C VAL A 18 17.04 8.62 5.62
N ASN A 19 18.09 9.30 6.07
CA ASN A 19 18.13 9.99 7.35
C ASN A 19 17.62 11.43 7.19
N VAL A 20 16.61 11.82 7.96
CA VAL A 20 16.09 13.19 7.92
C VAL A 20 16.93 14.11 8.80
N SER A 21 17.73 14.96 8.16
CA SER A 21 18.66 15.90 8.77
C SER A 21 18.20 17.37 8.66
N SER A 22 19.09 18.34 8.85
CA SER A 22 18.83 19.78 8.78
C SER A 22 20.00 20.52 8.13
N ALA A 23 19.72 21.64 7.46
CA ALA A 23 20.75 22.55 6.94
C ALA A 23 21.62 23.14 8.07
N THR A 24 21.12 23.15 9.31
CA THR A 24 21.90 23.48 10.51
C THR A 24 22.99 22.43 10.79
N GLY A 25 22.80 21.17 10.39
CA GLY A 25 23.80 20.09 10.54
C GLY A 25 24.99 20.16 9.58
N LYS A 26 25.14 21.22 8.79
CA LYS A 26 26.37 21.47 8.02
C LYS A 26 27.52 21.83 8.96
N LEU A 27 28.72 21.34 8.67
CA LEU A 27 29.89 21.49 9.55
C LEU A 27 30.27 22.95 9.81
N LYS A 28 29.96 23.85 8.87
CA LYS A 28 30.13 25.31 9.04
C LYS A 28 29.36 25.94 10.18
N ASN A 29 28.31 25.28 10.67
CA ASN A 29 27.48 25.78 11.76
C ASN A 29 27.93 25.22 13.12
N ILE A 30 28.93 24.33 13.15
CA ILE A 30 29.57 23.88 14.38
C ILE A 30 30.66 24.88 14.75
N SER A 31 30.53 25.50 15.91
CA SER A 31 31.50 26.48 16.43
C SER A 31 32.72 25.83 17.09
N ASN A 32 32.60 24.60 17.57
CA ASN A 32 33.71 23.84 18.14
C ASN A 32 34.58 23.26 17.02
N GLU A 33 35.77 23.84 16.82
CA GLU A 33 36.70 23.44 15.75
C GLU A 33 37.26 22.01 15.91
N TRP A 34 37.38 21.51 17.13
CA TRP A 34 37.75 20.10 17.35
C TRP A 34 36.63 19.18 16.84
N ALA A 35 35.38 19.39 17.28
CA ALA A 35 34.24 18.59 16.85
C ALA A 35 34.04 18.63 15.33
N LYS A 36 34.19 19.83 14.75
CA LYS A 36 34.16 20.04 13.30
C LYS A 36 35.26 19.27 12.57
N GLY A 37 36.49 19.28 13.11
CA GLY A 37 37.62 18.52 12.59
C GLY A 37 37.42 17.01 12.67
N VAL A 38 36.80 16.51 13.74
CA VAL A 38 36.46 15.08 13.87
C VAL A 38 35.41 14.66 12.83
N LEU A 39 34.37 15.47 12.63
CA LEU A 39 33.24 15.13 11.75
C LEU A 39 33.51 15.39 10.25
N SER A 40 34.52 16.17 9.88
CA SER A 40 34.84 16.50 8.48
C SER A 40 35.57 15.36 7.74
N VAL A 41 36.53 14.70 8.39
CA VAL A 41 37.44 13.75 7.74
C VAL A 41 36.75 12.40 7.46
N ALA A 42 36.29 12.20 6.22
CA ALA A 42 35.51 11.03 5.79
C ALA A 42 36.19 9.70 6.12
N GLU A 43 37.49 9.62 5.84
CA GLU A 43 38.26 8.37 5.87
C GLU A 43 38.50 7.88 7.29
N SER A 44 38.71 8.80 8.24
CA SER A 44 38.95 8.48 9.65
C SER A 44 37.68 8.50 10.51
N LEU A 45 36.52 8.74 9.92
CA LEU A 45 35.25 8.84 10.64
C LEU A 45 34.78 7.44 11.08
N THR A 46 34.62 7.23 12.38
CA THR A 46 34.09 5.99 12.98
C THR A 46 32.97 6.32 13.97
N GLU A 47 32.22 5.31 14.40
CA GLU A 47 31.11 5.47 15.35
C GLU A 47 31.64 6.00 16.69
N GLU A 48 32.78 5.47 17.14
CA GLU A 48 33.47 5.90 18.37
C GLU A 48 33.86 7.37 18.32
N ARG A 49 34.33 7.86 17.16
CA ARG A 49 34.71 9.27 16.97
C ARG A 49 33.51 10.20 16.99
N VAL A 50 32.35 9.76 16.48
CA VAL A 50 31.09 10.51 16.60
C VAL A 50 30.63 10.53 18.06
N ASP A 51 30.75 9.41 18.77
CA ASP A 51 30.40 9.31 20.19
C ASP A 51 31.31 10.15 21.08
N GLU A 52 32.61 10.24 20.80
CA GLU A 52 33.54 11.14 21.49
C GLU A 52 33.04 12.59 21.42
N VAL A 53 32.63 13.06 20.22
CA VAL A 53 32.11 14.41 20.01
C VAL A 53 30.81 14.65 20.77
N LEU A 54 29.88 13.69 20.74
CA LEU A 54 28.60 13.79 21.46
C LEU A 54 28.81 13.77 22.98
N ASN A 55 29.70 12.93 23.49
CA ASN A 55 30.00 12.81 24.91
C ASN A 55 30.71 14.06 25.45
N GLU A 56 31.64 14.65 24.70
CA GLU A 56 32.26 15.93 25.07
C GLU A 56 31.24 17.06 25.11
N PHE A 57 30.32 17.13 24.13
CA PHE A 57 29.23 18.10 24.16
C PHE A 57 28.29 17.90 25.35
N LEU A 58 27.93 16.66 25.69
CA LEU A 58 27.08 16.35 26.85
C LEU A 58 27.78 16.72 28.16
N LYS A 59 29.09 16.55 28.25
CA LYS A 59 29.90 16.99 29.39
C LYS A 59 29.85 18.52 29.50
N ASP A 60 30.13 19.24 28.41
CA ASP A 60 30.08 20.71 28.37
C ASP A 60 28.67 21.25 28.67
N PHE A 61 27.62 20.54 28.26
CA PHE A 61 26.23 20.85 28.59
C PHE A 61 25.97 20.75 30.10
N LYS A 62 26.39 19.64 30.72
CA LYS A 62 26.21 19.40 32.16
C LYS A 62 27.01 20.36 33.03
N GLU A 63 28.19 20.79 32.56
CA GLU A 63 29.07 21.73 33.26
C GLU A 63 28.70 23.21 33.02
N GLY A 64 27.66 23.50 32.22
CA GLY A 64 27.21 24.87 31.93
C GLY A 64 28.16 25.66 31.03
N ALA A 65 29.13 25.00 30.38
CA ALA A 65 30.19 25.63 29.58
C ALA A 65 29.77 25.97 28.13
N LEU A 66 28.54 25.62 27.73
CA LEU A 66 28.08 25.76 26.34
C LEU A 66 28.03 27.20 25.81
N GLN A 67 27.65 28.17 26.63
CA GLN A 67 27.60 29.58 26.20
C GLN A 67 28.98 30.14 25.83
N ALA A 68 30.05 29.62 26.44
CA ALA A 68 31.42 30.04 26.15
C ALA A 68 32.03 29.33 24.93
N LYS A 69 31.52 28.14 24.58
CA LYS A 69 32.10 27.27 23.54
C LYS A 69 31.26 27.15 22.26
N CYS A 70 29.96 27.41 22.33
CA CYS A 70 29.01 27.18 21.24
C CYS A 70 28.04 28.36 21.07
N SER A 71 28.01 28.98 19.88
CA SER A 71 27.11 30.10 19.56
C SER A 71 26.34 29.82 18.26
N PRO A 72 24.99 29.94 18.24
CA PRO A 72 24.07 30.23 19.36
C PRO A 72 23.80 28.99 20.23
N ALA A 73 23.88 29.14 21.56
CA ALA A 73 23.73 28.04 22.52
C ALA A 73 22.37 27.31 22.43
N PHE A 74 21.28 28.01 22.11
CA PHE A 74 19.92 27.43 22.07
C PHE A 74 19.69 26.45 20.90
N LEU A 75 20.51 26.53 19.85
CA LEU A 75 20.46 25.60 18.70
C LEU A 75 21.63 24.61 18.69
N ALA A 76 22.56 24.69 19.66
CA ALA A 76 23.81 23.94 19.63
C ALA A 76 23.59 22.42 19.67
N ALA A 77 22.69 21.95 20.55
CA ALA A 77 22.36 20.52 20.66
C ALA A 77 21.69 19.98 19.39
N TYR A 78 20.75 20.74 18.82
CA TYR A 78 20.09 20.39 17.55
C TYR A 78 21.09 20.36 16.38
N THR A 79 21.93 21.39 16.26
CA THR A 79 22.96 21.50 15.22
C THR A 79 23.94 20.33 15.29
N LEU A 80 24.47 20.02 16.48
CA LEU A 80 25.41 18.93 16.66
C LEU A 80 24.78 17.55 16.41
N SER A 81 23.54 17.34 16.86
CA SER A 81 22.78 16.12 16.57
C SER A 81 22.62 15.88 15.07
N LYS A 82 22.27 16.92 14.31
CA LYS A 82 22.09 16.83 12.85
C LYS A 82 23.41 16.68 12.10
N ALA A 83 24.48 17.29 12.58
CA ALA A 83 25.82 17.05 12.03
C ALA A 83 26.34 15.64 12.33
N SER A 84 26.05 15.10 13.51
CA SER A 84 26.40 13.73 13.87
C SER A 84 25.62 12.71 13.03
N MET A 85 24.33 12.98 12.73
CA MET A 85 23.54 12.16 11.81
C MET A 85 24.11 12.17 10.38
N ASN A 86 24.54 13.35 9.91
CA ASN A 86 25.22 13.51 8.63
C ASN A 86 26.53 12.70 8.57
N ALA A 87 27.32 12.74 9.64
CA ALA A 87 28.54 11.95 9.80
C ALA A 87 28.23 10.43 9.82
N TYR A 88 27.23 10.02 10.59
CA TYR A 88 26.81 8.62 10.69
C TYR A 88 26.32 8.04 9.36
N THR A 89 25.60 8.82 8.54
CA THR A 89 25.25 8.44 7.16
C THR A 89 26.48 8.05 6.33
N ARG A 90 27.59 8.79 6.45
CA ARG A 90 28.85 8.50 5.72
C ARG A 90 29.54 7.24 6.24
N ILE A 91 29.44 6.97 7.54
CA ILE A 91 29.94 5.72 8.15
C ILE A 91 29.17 4.53 7.58
N LEU A 92 27.83 4.59 7.62
CA LEU A 92 26.97 3.51 7.15
C LEU A 92 27.11 3.23 5.66
N ALA A 93 27.16 4.27 4.81
CA ALA A 93 27.35 4.12 3.37
C ALA A 93 28.67 3.39 3.04
N ARG A 94 29.71 3.58 3.86
CA ARG A 94 30.99 2.88 3.72
C ARG A 94 30.93 1.45 4.25
N LYS A 95 30.25 1.24 5.38
CA LYS A 95 30.05 -0.07 6.02
C LYS A 95 29.21 -1.01 5.15
N TYR A 96 28.28 -0.45 4.36
CA TYR A 96 27.36 -1.17 3.47
C TYR A 96 27.36 -0.60 2.04
N PRO A 97 28.39 -0.89 1.22
CA PRO A 97 28.52 -0.34 -0.13
C PRO A 97 27.40 -0.73 -1.11
N SER A 98 26.70 -1.84 -0.84
CA SER A 98 25.53 -2.27 -1.63
C SER A 98 24.24 -1.53 -1.27
N PHE A 99 24.26 -0.67 -0.24
CA PHE A 99 23.09 0.08 0.22
C PHE A 99 23.15 1.52 -0.30
N CYS A 100 21.98 2.07 -0.63
CA CYS A 100 21.84 3.50 -0.88
C CYS A 100 21.46 4.23 0.41
N ILE A 101 22.43 4.86 1.05
CA ILE A 101 22.30 5.46 2.39
C ILE A 101 22.58 6.95 2.32
N ASN A 102 21.55 7.78 2.41
CA ASN A 102 21.68 9.23 2.27
C ASN A 102 21.04 9.98 3.45
N CYS A 103 21.29 11.27 3.53
CA CYS A 103 20.61 12.16 4.48
C CYS A 103 20.06 13.40 3.77
N VAL A 104 18.94 13.94 4.25
CA VAL A 104 18.27 15.08 3.61
C VAL A 104 17.74 16.09 4.61
N CYS A 105 17.98 17.38 4.33
CA CYS A 105 17.24 18.47 4.94
C CYS A 105 16.01 18.79 4.09
N PRO A 106 14.78 18.53 4.57
CA PRO A 106 13.57 18.78 3.80
C PRO A 106 13.23 20.28 3.67
N GLY A 107 13.88 21.14 4.47
CA GLY A 107 13.63 22.58 4.51
C GLY A 107 12.91 23.01 5.78
N TYR A 108 12.44 24.25 5.82
CA TYR A 108 11.78 24.83 7.01
C TYR A 108 10.27 24.61 6.93
N LEU A 109 9.80 23.47 7.45
CA LEU A 109 8.43 22.96 7.30
C LEU A 109 7.47 23.48 8.36
N LYS A 110 6.20 23.68 8.03
CA LYS A 110 5.13 24.02 8.97
C LYS A 110 4.79 22.81 9.82
N THR A 111 5.41 22.70 10.99
CA THR A 111 5.21 21.58 11.91
C THR A 111 5.08 22.08 13.34
N ASN A 112 4.51 21.26 14.22
CA ASN A 112 4.45 21.54 15.65
C ASN A 112 5.84 21.79 16.26
N ILE A 113 6.91 21.19 15.73
CA ILE A 113 8.30 21.35 16.22
C ILE A 113 8.81 22.79 16.16
N ASN A 114 8.25 23.62 15.28
CA ASN A 114 8.60 25.03 15.11
C ASN A 114 7.38 25.96 15.22
N HIS A 115 6.32 25.52 15.94
CA HIS A 115 5.08 26.27 16.10
C HIS A 115 4.41 26.68 14.78
N ASN A 116 4.50 25.83 13.75
CA ASN A 116 3.95 26.07 12.42
C ASN A 116 4.47 27.34 11.73
N THR A 117 5.65 27.82 12.12
CA THR A 117 6.28 29.02 11.52
C THR A 117 7.06 28.72 10.24
N GLY A 118 7.05 27.47 9.78
CA GLY A 118 7.65 27.02 8.54
C GLY A 118 7.16 27.76 7.29
N ARG A 119 8.00 27.80 6.26
CA ARG A 119 7.67 28.39 4.96
C ARG A 119 7.07 27.37 3.98
N LEU A 120 7.41 26.09 4.16
CA LEU A 120 6.97 24.97 3.32
C LEU A 120 5.90 24.15 4.05
N THR A 121 5.00 23.50 3.31
CA THR A 121 4.06 22.53 3.90
C THR A 121 4.77 21.22 4.26
N VAL A 122 4.08 20.35 5.00
CA VAL A 122 4.62 19.02 5.35
C VAL A 122 4.78 18.16 4.10
N GLU A 123 3.83 18.27 3.16
CA GLU A 123 3.81 17.56 1.88
C GLU A 123 5.00 17.97 1.00
N GLU A 124 5.26 19.28 0.87
CA GLU A 124 6.43 19.80 0.15
C GLU A 124 7.76 19.33 0.77
N GLY A 125 7.80 19.21 2.10
CA GLY A 125 8.96 18.70 2.82
C GLY A 125 9.19 17.19 2.68
N ALA A 126 8.11 16.41 2.59
CA ALA A 126 8.15 14.96 2.47
C ALA A 126 8.61 14.49 1.08
N ALA A 127 8.43 15.31 0.05
CA ALA A 127 8.84 15.00 -1.32
C ALA A 127 10.34 14.66 -1.43
N CYS A 128 11.21 15.35 -0.68
CA CYS A 128 12.66 15.16 -0.79
C CYS A 128 13.15 13.82 -0.18
N PRO A 129 12.75 13.44 1.05
CA PRO A 129 13.01 12.08 1.56
C PRO A 129 12.49 10.97 0.64
N VAL A 130 11.26 11.12 0.12
CA VAL A 130 10.67 10.14 -0.81
C VAL A 130 11.52 10.01 -2.06
N LYS A 131 11.97 11.12 -2.65
CA LYS A 131 12.85 11.11 -3.83
C LYS A 131 14.16 10.36 -3.59
N LEU A 132 14.74 10.47 -2.39
CA LEU A 132 15.97 9.75 -2.05
C LEU A 132 15.76 8.25 -1.86
N VAL A 133 14.60 7.84 -1.33
CA VAL A 133 14.21 6.42 -1.25
C VAL A 133 13.95 5.85 -2.65
N LEU A 134 13.54 6.67 -3.61
CA LEU A 134 13.25 6.29 -5.00
C LEU A 134 14.44 6.48 -5.96
N LEU A 135 15.65 6.74 -5.45
CA LEU A 135 16.85 6.75 -6.30
C LEU A 135 17.02 5.37 -6.98
N PRO A 136 17.64 5.28 -8.16
CA PRO A 136 17.94 3.99 -8.80
C PRO A 136 19.06 3.25 -8.05
N ASP A 137 19.20 1.94 -8.28
CA ASP A 137 20.32 1.14 -7.76
C ASP A 137 21.64 1.64 -8.34
N GLY A 138 22.69 1.65 -7.52
CA GLY A 138 23.95 2.32 -7.86
C GLY A 138 23.88 3.87 -7.82
N GLY A 139 22.74 4.43 -7.38
CA GLY A 139 22.60 5.87 -7.10
C GLY A 139 23.54 6.36 -5.99
N PRO A 140 23.62 7.69 -5.79
CA PRO A 140 24.53 8.28 -4.79
C PRO A 140 24.27 7.69 -3.40
N SER A 141 25.33 7.38 -2.66
CA SER A 141 25.28 6.88 -1.29
C SER A 141 26.32 7.63 -0.46
N GLY A 142 26.01 7.90 0.80
CA GLY A 142 26.80 8.73 1.70
C GLY A 142 26.66 10.23 1.47
N VAL A 143 25.62 10.69 0.75
CA VAL A 143 25.45 12.09 0.34
C VAL A 143 24.43 12.82 1.23
N PHE A 144 24.67 14.11 1.45
CA PHE A 144 23.73 15.01 2.11
C PHE A 144 23.00 15.87 1.09
N PHE A 145 21.67 15.92 1.18
CA PHE A 145 20.83 16.71 0.30
C PHE A 145 20.18 17.87 1.07
N VAL A 146 20.06 19.03 0.43
CA VAL A 146 19.17 20.10 0.88
C VAL A 146 18.07 20.21 -0.15
N ARG A 147 16.87 19.77 0.23
CA ARG A 147 15.77 19.52 -0.69
C ARG A 147 16.21 18.58 -1.82
N ASP A 148 16.23 19.05 -3.06
CA ASP A 148 16.52 18.27 -4.26
C ASP A 148 18.00 18.29 -4.67
N GLU A 149 18.83 19.10 -4.00
CA GLU A 149 20.22 19.34 -4.40
C GLU A 149 21.20 18.61 -3.48
N ALA A 150 22.13 17.87 -4.09
CA ALA A 150 23.27 17.32 -3.38
C ALA A 150 24.13 18.47 -2.85
N SER A 151 24.49 18.39 -1.58
CA SER A 151 25.23 19.44 -0.87
C SER A 151 26.45 18.84 -0.19
N SER A 152 27.56 19.57 -0.24
CA SER A 152 28.75 19.19 0.51
C SER A 152 28.49 19.26 2.02
N PHE A 153 29.12 18.34 2.76
CA PHE A 153 29.14 18.37 4.22
C PHE A 153 29.94 19.58 4.75
N ASP A 154 30.94 20.03 3.98
CA ASP A 154 31.81 21.19 4.24
C ASP A 154 31.44 22.41 3.38
N SER A 155 31.53 23.62 3.94
CA SER A 155 31.14 24.85 3.25
C SER A 155 32.20 25.48 2.34
N HIS A 156 33.31 24.79 2.07
CA HIS A 156 34.41 25.34 1.27
C HIS A 156 34.83 24.40 0.15
N SER A 157 33.93 24.20 -0.82
CA SER A 157 34.25 24.07 -2.24
C SER A 157 32.97 23.65 -2.97
N SER A 158 32.53 24.45 -3.95
CA SER A 158 31.87 23.88 -5.12
C SER A 158 32.82 22.83 -5.69
N LEU A 159 32.39 21.57 -5.78
CA LEU A 159 33.12 20.55 -6.50
C LEU A 159 33.23 20.99 -7.97
N THR A 160 34.37 21.57 -8.34
CA THR A 160 34.83 21.57 -9.72
C THR A 160 35.12 20.12 -10.06
N MET A 161 34.32 19.55 -10.95
CA MET A 161 34.61 18.26 -11.55
C MET A 161 35.97 18.35 -12.24
N ALA A 162 36.94 17.59 -11.75
CA ALA A 162 38.12 17.26 -12.53
C ALA A 162 37.64 16.48 -13.76
N GLU A 163 38.07 16.93 -14.94
CA GLU A 163 37.82 16.26 -16.21
C GLU A 163 38.29 14.80 -16.14
N GLY A 164 37.35 13.87 -16.25
CA GLY A 164 37.64 12.44 -16.26
C GLY A 164 36.43 11.59 -15.89
N VAL A 165 35.61 11.28 -16.89
CA VAL A 165 34.40 10.42 -16.91
C VAL A 165 33.07 11.15 -16.60
N ASN A 166 32.41 11.59 -17.68
CA ASN A 166 31.08 12.20 -17.75
C ASN A 166 29.98 11.35 -17.06
N GLY A 167 29.37 11.87 -16.00
CA GLY A 167 28.04 11.46 -15.53
C GLY A 167 26.97 12.42 -16.07
N SER A 168 26.56 12.23 -17.33
CA SER A 168 25.51 13.00 -18.00
C SER A 168 24.17 12.89 -17.26
N THR A 169 23.52 14.01 -16.91
CA THR A 169 22.04 14.03 -16.79
C THR A 169 21.50 13.73 -18.18
N THR A 170 21.22 12.46 -18.48
CA THR A 170 20.84 12.06 -19.83
C THR A 170 19.52 12.72 -20.21
N GLN A 171 19.55 13.58 -21.24
CA GLN A 171 18.37 14.16 -21.88
C GLN A 171 17.37 13.04 -22.17
N ARG A 172 16.13 13.16 -21.67
CA ARG A 172 15.07 12.17 -21.92
C ARG A 172 14.22 12.58 -23.11
N TYR A 173 13.78 11.58 -23.87
CA TYR A 173 12.99 11.75 -25.09
C TYR A 173 11.63 11.06 -24.97
N ALA A 174 10.56 11.79 -25.28
CA ALA A 174 9.19 11.30 -25.23
C ALA A 174 8.50 11.36 -26.59
N VAL A 175 7.60 10.43 -26.87
CA VAL A 175 6.65 10.51 -27.99
C VAL A 175 5.24 10.53 -27.41
N VAL A 176 4.41 11.48 -27.85
CA VAL A 176 2.99 11.55 -27.47
C VAL A 176 2.12 11.49 -28.73
N THR A 177 1.30 10.44 -28.84
CA THR A 177 0.49 10.23 -30.04
C THR A 177 -0.79 11.06 -30.04
N GLY A 178 -1.17 11.63 -31.19
CA GLY A 178 -2.43 12.40 -31.32
C GLY A 178 -2.47 13.67 -30.46
N ALA A 179 -1.33 14.36 -30.37
CA ALA A 179 -1.08 15.45 -29.44
C ALA A 179 -1.30 16.86 -30.01
N ASN A 180 -2.00 17.00 -31.15
CA ASN A 180 -2.29 18.32 -31.71
C ASN A 180 -3.41 19.11 -31.00
N LYS A 181 -4.10 18.48 -30.02
CA LYS A 181 -5.21 19.05 -29.24
C LYS A 181 -5.48 18.23 -27.97
N GLY A 182 -6.36 18.74 -27.12
CA GLY A 182 -6.90 18.02 -25.96
C GLY A 182 -5.82 17.56 -24.97
N ILE A 183 -6.02 16.39 -24.37
CA ILE A 183 -5.13 15.81 -23.36
C ILE A 183 -3.70 15.64 -23.89
N GLY A 184 -3.51 15.07 -25.08
CA GLY A 184 -2.17 14.84 -25.65
C GLY A 184 -1.35 16.12 -25.83
N PHE A 185 -1.99 17.23 -26.21
CA PHE A 185 -1.32 18.53 -26.31
C PHE A 185 -0.80 19.02 -24.96
N GLU A 186 -1.63 18.88 -23.92
CA GLU A 186 -1.28 19.30 -22.57
C GLU A 186 -0.22 18.38 -21.95
N ILE A 187 -0.23 17.08 -22.25
CA ILE A 187 0.85 16.15 -21.89
C ILE A 187 2.18 16.61 -22.51
N CYS A 188 2.21 16.97 -23.80
CA CYS A 188 3.44 17.49 -24.42
C CYS A 188 3.98 18.71 -23.68
N LYS A 189 3.10 19.66 -23.35
CA LYS A 189 3.47 20.89 -22.64
C LYS A 189 4.03 20.60 -21.24
N GLN A 190 3.38 19.71 -20.48
CA GLN A 190 3.81 19.36 -19.12
C GLN A 190 5.09 18.52 -19.11
N LEU A 191 5.28 17.57 -20.03
CA LEU A 191 6.56 16.84 -20.12
C LEU A 191 7.70 17.77 -20.54
N ALA A 192 7.46 18.67 -21.49
CA ALA A 192 8.44 19.65 -21.94
C ALA A 192 8.83 20.64 -20.82
N SER A 193 7.91 21.02 -19.93
CA SER A 193 8.23 21.86 -18.76
C SER A 193 9.12 21.15 -17.72
N HIS A 194 9.22 19.82 -17.78
CA HIS A 194 10.17 19.02 -16.99
C HIS A 194 11.51 18.80 -17.72
N GLY A 195 11.77 19.53 -18.81
CA GLY A 195 13.02 19.47 -19.59
C GLY A 195 13.15 18.25 -20.51
N ILE A 196 12.06 17.50 -20.72
CA ILE A 196 12.02 16.32 -21.59
C ILE A 196 11.81 16.80 -23.03
N THR A 197 12.59 16.29 -23.98
CA THR A 197 12.34 16.56 -25.40
C THR A 197 11.19 15.69 -25.89
N VAL A 198 10.09 16.31 -26.34
CA VAL A 198 8.86 15.63 -26.71
C VAL A 198 8.62 15.72 -28.23
N VAL A 199 8.38 14.57 -28.85
CA VAL A 199 7.84 14.47 -30.21
C VAL A 199 6.31 14.51 -30.12
N LEU A 200 5.75 15.66 -30.49
CA LEU A 200 4.31 15.87 -30.68
C LEU A 200 3.92 15.26 -32.02
N THR A 201 2.92 14.37 -32.04
CA THR A 201 2.45 13.79 -33.30
C THR A 201 0.99 14.06 -33.63
N ALA A 202 0.69 14.08 -34.92
CA ALA A 202 -0.65 14.28 -35.45
C ALA A 202 -0.76 13.63 -36.84
N ARG A 203 -1.97 13.21 -37.21
CA ARG A 203 -2.24 12.68 -38.56
C ARG A 203 -2.11 13.76 -39.64
N ASP A 204 -2.60 14.96 -39.34
CA ASP A 204 -2.61 16.10 -40.25
C ASP A 204 -1.43 17.02 -39.92
N GLU A 205 -0.52 17.21 -40.89
CA GLU A 205 0.70 18.01 -40.71
C GLU A 205 0.41 19.46 -40.35
N LYS A 206 -0.62 20.05 -40.96
CA LYS A 206 -1.00 21.44 -40.72
C LYS A 206 -1.43 21.64 -39.27
N ARG A 207 -2.33 20.79 -38.76
CA ARG A 207 -2.78 20.82 -37.36
C ARG A 207 -1.65 20.53 -36.38
N GLY A 208 -0.73 19.64 -36.74
CA GLY A 208 0.46 19.35 -35.94
C GLY A 208 1.38 20.57 -35.83
N THR A 209 1.65 21.24 -36.95
CA THR A 209 2.47 22.46 -36.99
C THR A 209 1.79 23.60 -36.24
N GLU A 210 0.48 23.80 -36.40
CA GLU A 210 -0.28 24.80 -35.64
C GLU A 210 -0.24 24.54 -34.13
N ALA A 211 -0.26 23.27 -33.71
CA ALA A 211 -0.10 22.91 -32.30
C ALA A 211 1.31 23.26 -31.81
N LEU A 212 2.35 22.96 -32.58
CA LEU A 212 3.72 23.33 -32.24
C LEU A 212 3.88 24.86 -32.08
N GLU A 213 3.29 25.66 -32.98
CA GLU A 213 3.29 27.13 -32.86
C GLU A 213 2.61 27.62 -31.58
N LYS A 214 1.51 27.00 -31.17
CA LYS A 214 0.84 27.35 -29.89
C LYS A 214 1.74 27.14 -28.68
N LEU A 215 2.63 26.13 -28.72
CA LEU A 215 3.58 25.85 -27.63
C LEU A 215 4.77 26.83 -27.58
N LYS A 216 5.02 27.58 -28.66
CA LYS A 216 6.01 28.68 -28.64
C LYS A 216 5.64 29.80 -27.70
N GLY A 217 4.35 30.00 -27.42
CA GLY A 217 3.88 30.97 -26.43
C GLY A 217 4.08 30.57 -24.97
N SER A 218 4.43 29.30 -24.69
CA SER A 218 4.47 28.74 -23.33
C SER A 218 5.87 28.54 -22.74
N GLY A 219 6.93 29.01 -23.40
CA GLY A 219 8.30 28.96 -22.87
C GLY A 219 8.95 27.57 -22.82
N VAL A 220 8.34 26.57 -23.47
CA VAL A 220 8.82 25.17 -23.54
C VAL A 220 9.14 24.70 -24.96
N SER A 221 9.10 25.61 -25.95
CA SER A 221 9.21 25.29 -27.37
C SER A 221 10.50 24.58 -27.76
N ASP A 222 11.60 24.88 -27.07
CA ASP A 222 12.91 24.30 -27.39
C ASP A 222 12.97 22.80 -27.07
N HIS A 223 11.98 22.30 -26.33
CA HIS A 223 11.83 20.91 -25.95
C HIS A 223 10.72 20.18 -26.74
N VAL A 224 10.07 20.79 -27.73
CA VAL A 224 9.02 20.11 -28.51
C VAL A 224 9.34 20.12 -30.00
N VAL A 225 9.26 18.95 -30.63
CA VAL A 225 9.36 18.81 -32.09
C VAL A 225 8.11 18.13 -32.64
N PHE A 226 7.76 18.41 -33.89
CA PHE A 226 6.62 17.77 -34.56
C PHE A 226 7.09 16.65 -35.49
N HIS A 227 6.33 15.56 -35.52
CA HIS A 227 6.43 14.54 -36.57
C HIS A 227 5.03 14.02 -36.93
N GLN A 228 4.74 13.82 -38.21
CA GLN A 228 3.47 13.24 -38.63
C GLN A 228 3.35 11.79 -38.15
N LEU A 229 2.17 11.39 -37.69
CA LEU A 229 1.87 10.00 -37.34
C LEU A 229 0.41 9.67 -37.60
N ASP A 230 0.18 8.67 -38.45
CA ASP A 230 -1.07 7.91 -38.47
C ASP A 230 -0.85 6.54 -37.84
N VAL A 231 -1.47 6.32 -36.68
CA VAL A 231 -1.29 5.09 -35.87
C VAL A 231 -1.86 3.84 -36.54
N VAL A 232 -2.70 4.00 -37.57
CA VAL A 232 -3.23 2.86 -38.35
C VAL A 232 -2.43 2.57 -39.62
N ASP A 233 -1.43 3.39 -39.96
CA ASP A 233 -0.55 3.18 -41.11
C ASP A 233 0.83 2.69 -40.65
N PRO A 234 1.19 1.40 -40.89
CA PRO A 234 2.48 0.86 -40.53
C PRO A 234 3.68 1.63 -41.10
N ALA A 235 3.55 2.23 -42.30
CA ALA A 235 4.63 3.00 -42.90
C ALA A 235 4.87 4.32 -42.13
N SER A 236 3.79 4.98 -41.70
CA SER A 236 3.85 6.18 -40.86
C SER A 236 4.50 5.87 -39.49
N VAL A 237 4.15 4.74 -38.87
CA VAL A 237 4.75 4.29 -37.60
C VAL A 237 6.25 3.99 -37.76
N ALA A 238 6.64 3.30 -38.84
CA ALA A 238 8.04 3.00 -39.13
C ALA A 238 8.87 4.27 -39.36
N SER A 239 8.31 5.24 -40.10
CA SER A 239 8.92 6.55 -40.35
C SER A 239 9.20 7.30 -39.04
N LEU A 240 8.23 7.34 -38.11
CA LEU A 240 8.44 7.96 -36.80
C LEU A 240 9.54 7.25 -35.98
N ALA A 241 9.56 5.93 -35.98
CA ALA A 241 10.58 5.16 -35.26
C ALA A 241 11.98 5.43 -35.82
N GLU A 242 12.13 5.50 -37.14
CA GLU A 242 13.38 5.86 -37.81
C GLU A 242 13.79 7.31 -37.51
N PHE A 243 12.84 8.24 -37.52
CA PHE A 243 13.09 9.62 -37.11
C PHE A 243 13.64 9.72 -35.69
N VAL A 244 12.98 9.08 -34.71
CA VAL A 244 13.42 9.08 -33.30
C VAL A 244 14.81 8.46 -33.15
N LYS A 245 15.06 7.33 -33.84
CA LYS A 245 16.37 6.68 -33.86
C LYS A 245 17.46 7.59 -34.43
N ASN A 246 17.18 8.27 -35.55
CA ASN A 246 18.17 9.11 -36.23
C ASN A 246 18.43 10.43 -35.51
N GLN A 247 17.40 11.06 -34.93
CA GLN A 247 17.51 12.33 -34.21
C GLN A 247 18.06 12.15 -32.79
N PHE A 248 17.58 11.15 -32.05
CA PHE A 248 17.80 11.05 -30.61
C PHE A 248 18.57 9.79 -30.19
N GLY A 249 18.65 8.77 -31.06
CA GLY A 249 19.33 7.50 -30.78
C GLY A 249 18.60 6.59 -29.78
N ARG A 250 17.57 7.09 -29.08
CA ARG A 250 16.80 6.37 -28.06
C ARG A 250 15.40 6.97 -27.91
N LEU A 251 14.53 6.23 -27.21
CA LEU A 251 13.23 6.72 -26.74
C LEU A 251 13.06 6.28 -25.28
N ASP A 252 12.73 7.23 -24.41
CA ASP A 252 12.58 6.97 -22.98
C ASP A 252 11.09 6.82 -22.58
N ILE A 253 10.21 7.59 -23.22
CA ILE A 253 8.78 7.67 -22.86
C ILE A 253 7.91 7.54 -24.10
N LEU A 254 6.89 6.68 -24.06
CA LEU A 254 5.84 6.60 -25.07
C LEU A 254 4.46 6.77 -24.43
N VAL A 255 3.73 7.79 -24.86
CA VAL A 255 2.35 8.05 -24.44
C VAL A 255 1.40 7.73 -25.61
N ASN A 256 0.75 6.58 -25.52
CA ASN A 256 -0.27 6.13 -26.47
C ASN A 256 -1.62 6.84 -26.21
N ASN A 257 -1.70 8.11 -26.59
CA ASN A 257 -2.87 8.98 -26.36
C ASN A 257 -3.85 9.03 -27.54
N ALA A 258 -3.42 8.76 -28.78
CA ALA A 258 -4.26 8.88 -29.97
C ALA A 258 -5.56 8.07 -29.84
N GLY A 259 -6.68 8.69 -30.20
CA GLY A 259 -8.01 8.06 -30.16
C GLY A 259 -9.05 8.84 -30.94
N ILE A 260 -10.16 8.17 -31.27
CA ILE A 260 -11.34 8.75 -31.91
C ILE A 260 -12.59 8.37 -31.11
N GLY A 261 -13.62 9.22 -31.15
CA GLY A 261 -14.95 8.85 -30.65
C GLY A 261 -15.58 7.82 -31.59
N GLY A 262 -16.09 6.71 -31.03
CA GLY A 262 -16.79 5.69 -31.81
C GLY A 262 -18.16 6.20 -32.24
N ALA A 263 -18.30 6.58 -33.51
CA ALA A 263 -19.50 7.11 -34.18
C ALA A 263 -20.15 8.35 -33.53
N VAL A 264 -20.64 9.26 -34.39
CA VAL A 264 -21.35 10.49 -33.99
C VAL A 264 -22.67 10.10 -33.36
N VAL A 265 -22.79 10.23 -32.04
CA VAL A 265 -24.08 10.11 -31.33
C VAL A 265 -24.56 11.50 -30.95
N ASP A 266 -25.87 11.69 -31.05
CA ASP A 266 -26.59 12.91 -30.69
C ASP A 266 -26.20 13.44 -29.30
N ALA A 267 -25.97 14.75 -29.22
CA ALA A 267 -25.45 15.42 -28.02
C ALA A 267 -26.41 15.35 -26.83
N ASP A 268 -27.71 15.27 -27.08
CA ASP A 268 -28.73 15.13 -26.04
C ASP A 268 -28.81 13.68 -25.51
N ALA A 269 -28.62 12.68 -26.38
CA ALA A 269 -28.45 11.28 -25.96
C ALA A 269 -27.18 11.09 -25.12
N PHE A 270 -26.09 11.79 -25.46
CA PHE A 270 -24.84 11.78 -24.71
C PHE A 270 -24.98 12.38 -23.29
N LYS A 271 -25.83 13.41 -23.13
CA LYS A 271 -26.10 14.11 -21.86
C LYS A 271 -26.89 13.29 -20.85
N ALA A 272 -27.76 12.39 -21.32
CA ALA A 272 -28.68 11.63 -20.47
C ALA A 272 -28.01 10.44 -19.75
N LEU A 273 -26.75 10.11 -20.05
CA LEU A 273 -26.17 8.78 -19.80
C LEU A 273 -25.23 8.63 -18.59
N GLY A 274 -25.00 9.65 -17.77
CA GLY A 274 -24.32 9.51 -16.46
C GLY A 274 -23.06 8.62 -16.47
N ILE A 275 -21.97 9.10 -17.09
CA ILE A 275 -20.82 8.28 -17.51
C ILE A 275 -19.96 7.82 -16.32
N GLY A 276 -20.08 6.52 -15.96
CA GLY A 276 -19.04 5.71 -15.31
C GLY A 276 -18.40 4.76 -16.34
N ALA A 277 -17.18 4.28 -16.07
CA ALA A 277 -16.45 3.38 -16.98
C ALA A 277 -17.34 2.23 -17.48
N GLY A 278 -17.49 2.12 -18.80
CA GLY A 278 -18.37 1.16 -19.45
C GLY A 278 -18.02 -0.27 -19.08
N ASN A 279 -18.94 -0.94 -18.40
CA ASN A 279 -18.87 -2.37 -18.15
C ASN A 279 -19.02 -3.13 -19.49
N ILE A 280 -18.30 -4.25 -19.66
CA ILE A 280 -18.52 -5.18 -20.78
C ILE A 280 -19.55 -6.20 -20.32
N PRO A 281 -20.81 -6.16 -20.81
CA PRO A 281 -21.85 -7.08 -20.34
C PRO A 281 -21.69 -8.49 -20.91
N ASN A 282 -20.86 -8.66 -21.95
CA ASN A 282 -20.55 -9.96 -22.51
C ASN A 282 -19.60 -10.70 -21.55
N GLU A 283 -20.14 -11.63 -20.76
CA GLU A 283 -19.40 -12.32 -19.69
C GLU A 283 -18.20 -13.13 -20.21
N TRP A 284 -18.28 -13.68 -21.42
CA TRP A 284 -17.13 -14.35 -22.03
C TRP A 284 -16.00 -13.36 -22.29
N ALA A 285 -16.28 -12.26 -22.98
CA ALA A 285 -15.28 -11.24 -23.28
C ALA A 285 -14.72 -10.60 -22.00
N LYS A 286 -15.58 -10.32 -21.01
CA LYS A 286 -15.20 -9.82 -19.69
C LYS A 286 -14.26 -10.81 -18.99
N GLY A 287 -14.61 -12.10 -18.94
CA GLY A 287 -13.79 -13.15 -18.34
C GLY A 287 -12.43 -13.30 -19.01
N VAL A 288 -12.37 -13.26 -20.34
CA VAL A 288 -11.10 -13.32 -21.08
C VAL A 288 -10.21 -12.11 -20.78
N LEU A 289 -10.77 -10.90 -20.77
CA LEU A 289 -9.98 -9.67 -20.56
C LEU A 289 -9.56 -9.45 -19.09
N SER A 290 -10.29 -10.03 -18.12
CA SER A 290 -9.99 -9.90 -16.69
C SER A 290 -9.03 -10.96 -16.16
N ASP A 291 -9.04 -12.18 -16.72
CA ASP A 291 -8.14 -13.26 -16.33
C ASP A 291 -6.67 -12.80 -16.44
N ALA A 292 -5.89 -12.89 -15.35
CA ALA A 292 -4.49 -12.46 -15.35
C ALA A 292 -3.54 -13.54 -15.88
N GLU A 293 -3.88 -14.80 -15.62
CA GLU A 293 -3.00 -15.94 -15.78
C GLU A 293 -3.02 -16.43 -17.22
N SER A 294 -4.21 -16.53 -17.82
CA SER A 294 -4.40 -17.06 -19.18
C SER A 294 -4.38 -16.00 -20.28
N LEU A 295 -4.29 -14.71 -19.91
CA LEU A 295 -4.35 -13.61 -20.87
C LEU A 295 -3.13 -13.59 -21.78
N THR A 296 -3.34 -13.62 -23.09
CA THR A 296 -2.30 -13.50 -24.12
C THR A 296 -2.75 -12.56 -25.24
N GLU A 297 -1.84 -12.18 -26.15
CA GLU A 297 -2.18 -11.33 -27.29
C GLU A 297 -3.25 -12.00 -28.16
N GLU A 298 -3.14 -13.32 -28.37
CA GLU A 298 -4.10 -14.12 -29.14
C GLU A 298 -5.49 -14.13 -28.50
N ARG A 299 -5.57 -14.20 -27.17
CA ARG A 299 -6.85 -14.18 -26.45
C ARG A 299 -7.54 -12.82 -26.54
N VAL A 300 -6.77 -11.73 -26.51
CA VAL A 300 -7.31 -10.38 -26.76
C VAL A 300 -7.81 -10.27 -28.21
N ASP A 301 -7.06 -10.80 -29.17
CA ASP A 301 -7.44 -10.82 -30.58
C ASP A 301 -8.70 -11.66 -30.83
N GLU A 302 -8.87 -12.80 -30.16
CA GLU A 302 -10.09 -13.60 -30.20
C GLU A 302 -11.32 -12.78 -29.79
N VAL A 303 -11.23 -12.03 -28.68
CA VAL A 303 -12.30 -11.15 -28.20
C VAL A 303 -12.61 -10.05 -29.21
N LEU A 304 -11.58 -9.41 -29.77
CA LEU A 304 -11.75 -8.35 -30.76
C LEU A 304 -12.35 -8.87 -32.06
N ASN A 305 -11.91 -10.03 -32.54
CA ASN A 305 -12.40 -10.65 -33.77
C ASN A 305 -13.85 -11.11 -33.64
N GLU A 306 -14.22 -11.72 -32.51
CA GLU A 306 -15.61 -12.13 -32.28
C GLU A 306 -16.53 -10.91 -32.16
N PHE A 307 -16.10 -9.84 -31.48
CA PHE A 307 -16.85 -8.58 -31.48
C PHE A 307 -17.03 -8.00 -32.88
N LEU A 308 -15.99 -7.96 -33.70
CA LEU A 308 -16.07 -7.43 -35.06
C LEU A 308 -17.03 -8.25 -35.93
N LYS A 309 -16.98 -9.57 -35.80
CA LYS A 309 -17.92 -10.48 -36.46
C LYS A 309 -19.35 -10.23 -36.01
N ASP A 310 -19.61 -10.21 -34.70
CA ASP A 310 -20.95 -9.95 -34.15
C ASP A 310 -21.45 -8.53 -34.50
N PHE A 311 -20.55 -7.56 -34.63
CA PHE A 311 -20.88 -6.21 -35.09
C PHE A 311 -21.32 -6.20 -36.56
N GLN A 312 -20.58 -6.89 -37.43
CA GLN A 312 -20.91 -7.01 -38.86
C GLN A 312 -22.21 -7.77 -39.10
N GLU A 313 -22.50 -8.77 -38.26
CA GLU A 313 -23.73 -9.56 -38.30
C GLU A 313 -24.93 -8.86 -37.64
N GLY A 314 -24.73 -7.68 -37.02
CA GLY A 314 -25.78 -6.96 -36.29
C GLY A 314 -26.24 -7.66 -35.01
N ALA A 315 -25.41 -8.55 -34.46
CA ALA A 315 -25.73 -9.43 -33.33
C ALA A 315 -25.32 -8.86 -31.96
N LEU A 316 -24.79 -7.62 -31.89
CA LEU A 316 -24.26 -7.05 -30.65
C LEU A 316 -25.20 -7.18 -29.44
N GLN A 317 -26.47 -6.77 -29.60
CA GLN A 317 -27.45 -6.84 -28.52
C GLN A 317 -27.79 -8.28 -28.13
N ALA A 318 -27.98 -9.16 -29.13
CA ALA A 318 -28.32 -10.56 -28.91
C ALA A 318 -27.18 -11.32 -28.18
N LYS A 319 -25.93 -10.87 -28.37
CA LYS A 319 -24.72 -11.42 -27.79
C LYS A 319 -24.23 -10.63 -26.58
N CYS A 320 -25.07 -9.75 -26.03
CA CYS A 320 -24.79 -8.95 -24.84
C CYS A 320 -23.52 -8.08 -24.92
N TRP A 321 -23.09 -7.67 -26.12
CA TRP A 321 -22.05 -6.66 -26.26
C TRP A 321 -22.55 -5.29 -25.80
N PRO A 322 -21.65 -4.34 -25.46
CA PRO A 322 -22.07 -3.02 -25.01
C PRO A 322 -22.98 -2.35 -26.04
N ALA A 323 -24.13 -1.83 -25.61
CA ALA A 323 -25.10 -1.20 -26.50
C ALA A 323 -24.68 0.21 -26.95
N PHE A 324 -23.87 0.90 -26.13
CA PHE A 324 -23.45 2.28 -26.35
C PHE A 324 -21.92 2.35 -26.41
N LEU A 325 -21.40 3.11 -27.39
CA LEU A 325 -19.96 3.26 -27.63
C LEU A 325 -19.20 1.92 -27.69
N ALA A 326 -19.84 0.87 -28.22
CA ALA A 326 -19.37 -0.52 -28.14
C ALA A 326 -17.91 -0.71 -28.55
N ALA A 327 -17.54 -0.17 -29.72
CA ALA A 327 -16.17 -0.24 -30.23
C ALA A 327 -15.17 0.54 -29.36
N TYR A 328 -15.58 1.67 -28.78
CA TYR A 328 -14.73 2.45 -27.89
C TYR A 328 -14.53 1.74 -26.55
N THR A 329 -15.62 1.26 -25.92
CA THR A 329 -15.58 0.51 -24.67
C THR A 329 -14.69 -0.73 -24.81
N LEU A 330 -14.88 -1.51 -25.88
CA LEU A 330 -14.07 -2.70 -26.11
C LEU A 330 -12.62 -2.34 -26.39
N SER A 331 -12.34 -1.34 -27.23
CA SER A 331 -10.98 -0.88 -27.51
C SER A 331 -10.23 -0.45 -26.24
N LYS A 332 -10.88 0.29 -25.34
CA LYS A 332 -10.26 0.76 -24.09
C LYS A 332 -10.08 -0.35 -23.07
N ALA A 333 -11.00 -1.31 -22.99
CA ALA A 333 -10.83 -2.49 -22.17
C ALA A 333 -9.69 -3.40 -22.68
N SER A 334 -9.63 -3.64 -23.99
CA SER A 334 -8.55 -4.41 -24.60
C SER A 334 -7.19 -3.74 -24.43
N MET A 335 -7.12 -2.41 -24.46
CA MET A 335 -5.88 -1.67 -24.16
C MET A 335 -5.40 -1.88 -22.72
N ASN A 336 -6.33 -1.96 -21.75
CA ASN A 336 -6.00 -2.31 -20.38
C ASN A 336 -5.47 -3.76 -20.27
N ALA A 337 -6.12 -4.71 -20.93
CA ALA A 337 -5.64 -6.09 -21.00
C ALA A 337 -4.24 -6.19 -21.65
N TYR A 338 -4.03 -5.50 -22.77
CA TYR A 338 -2.75 -5.46 -23.49
C TYR A 338 -1.64 -4.84 -22.63
N THR A 339 -1.95 -3.85 -21.80
CA THR A 339 -1.01 -3.26 -20.82
C THR A 339 -0.44 -4.34 -19.88
N ARG A 340 -1.29 -5.23 -19.36
CA ARG A 340 -0.87 -6.33 -18.47
C ARG A 340 -0.02 -7.38 -19.21
N ILE A 341 -0.32 -7.64 -20.48
CA ILE A 341 0.50 -8.53 -21.33
C ILE A 341 1.89 -7.92 -21.55
N LEU A 342 1.95 -6.66 -21.98
CA LEU A 342 3.21 -5.97 -22.25
C LEU A 342 4.08 -5.83 -21.00
N ALA A 343 3.49 -5.51 -19.85
CA ALA A 343 4.22 -5.42 -18.58
C ALA A 343 4.91 -6.74 -18.20
N ARG A 344 4.25 -7.89 -18.45
CA ARG A 344 4.86 -9.22 -18.26
C ARG A 344 5.94 -9.52 -19.30
N LYS A 345 5.71 -9.15 -20.56
CA LYS A 345 6.64 -9.39 -21.67
C LYS A 345 7.91 -8.54 -21.55
N TYR A 346 7.80 -7.36 -20.95
CA TYR A 346 8.90 -6.42 -20.79
C TYR A 346 8.99 -5.90 -19.35
N PRO A 347 9.46 -6.72 -18.39
CA PRO A 347 9.48 -6.38 -16.97
C PRO A 347 10.40 -5.21 -16.62
N SER A 348 11.33 -4.84 -17.50
CA SER A 348 12.17 -3.66 -17.35
C SER A 348 11.50 -2.34 -17.73
N PHE A 349 10.32 -2.37 -18.36
CA PHE A 349 9.55 -1.17 -18.70
C PHE A 349 8.41 -0.93 -17.70
N CYS A 350 8.16 0.33 -17.37
CA CYS A 350 6.96 0.77 -16.66
C CYS A 350 5.82 0.99 -17.65
N ILE A 351 4.92 0.02 -17.78
CA ILE A 351 3.82 0.02 -18.76
C ILE A 351 2.50 0.05 -18.01
N ASN A 352 1.76 1.15 -18.09
CA ASN A 352 0.51 1.35 -17.36
C ASN A 352 -0.59 1.93 -18.25
N CYS A 353 -1.83 1.77 -17.81
CA CYS A 353 -3.02 2.30 -18.49
C CYS A 353 -3.73 3.32 -17.60
N VAL A 354 -4.25 4.40 -18.20
CA VAL A 354 -4.91 5.49 -17.47
C VAL A 354 -6.29 5.76 -18.05
N CYS A 355 -7.29 5.77 -17.18
CA CYS A 355 -8.55 6.45 -17.38
C CYS A 355 -8.44 7.87 -16.79
N PRO A 356 -8.31 8.92 -17.63
CA PRO A 356 -8.15 10.30 -17.15
C PRO A 356 -9.44 10.89 -16.58
N GLY A 357 -10.54 10.11 -16.57
CA GLY A 357 -11.88 10.59 -16.24
C GLY A 357 -12.55 11.32 -17.41
N TYR A 358 -13.62 12.05 -17.10
CA TYR A 358 -14.45 12.71 -18.09
C TYR A 358 -13.96 14.14 -18.39
N VAL A 359 -13.03 14.25 -19.33
CA VAL A 359 -12.25 15.46 -19.64
C VAL A 359 -12.87 16.27 -20.78
N LYS A 360 -12.87 17.61 -20.67
CA LYS A 360 -13.34 18.54 -21.71
C LYS A 360 -12.46 18.45 -22.95
N THR A 361 -12.88 17.65 -23.92
CA THR A 361 -12.17 17.46 -25.19
C THR A 361 -13.15 17.59 -26.35
N ASP A 362 -12.62 17.76 -27.56
CA ASP A 362 -13.47 17.81 -28.74
C ASP A 362 -14.17 16.47 -29.04
N ILE A 363 -13.61 15.35 -28.57
CA ILE A 363 -14.23 14.00 -28.67
C ILE A 363 -15.61 13.97 -28.01
N ASN A 364 -15.81 14.72 -26.91
CA ASN A 364 -17.09 14.80 -26.20
C ASN A 364 -17.73 16.19 -26.29
N HIS A 365 -17.42 16.96 -27.34
CA HIS A 365 -17.95 18.32 -27.52
C HIS A 365 -17.71 19.25 -26.32
N ASN A 366 -16.61 19.06 -25.60
CA ASN A 366 -16.21 19.80 -24.39
C ASN A 366 -17.23 19.71 -23.24
N THR A 367 -17.98 18.61 -23.16
CA THR A 367 -18.98 18.39 -22.10
C THR A 367 -18.40 17.71 -20.85
N GLY A 368 -17.09 17.44 -20.83
CA GLY A 368 -16.37 16.91 -19.67
C GLY A 368 -16.50 17.78 -18.42
N ILE A 369 -16.31 17.17 -17.24
CA ILE A 369 -16.25 17.88 -15.96
C ILE A 369 -14.83 18.33 -15.62
N LEU A 370 -13.81 17.61 -16.10
CA LEU A 370 -12.40 17.90 -15.87
C LEU A 370 -11.83 18.78 -16.99
N THR A 371 -10.87 19.63 -16.64
CA THR A 371 -10.03 20.37 -17.60
C THR A 371 -9.01 19.46 -18.28
N VAL A 372 -8.43 19.92 -19.38
CA VAL A 372 -7.39 19.15 -20.09
C VAL A 372 -6.12 19.02 -19.24
N GLU A 373 -5.83 20.04 -18.43
CA GLU A 373 -4.75 20.07 -17.45
C GLU A 373 -4.93 18.98 -16.39
N GLU A 374 -6.12 18.88 -15.78
CA GLU A 374 -6.46 17.83 -14.82
C GLU A 374 -6.44 16.43 -15.47
N GLY A 375 -6.92 16.32 -16.71
CA GLY A 375 -6.90 15.06 -17.46
C GLY A 375 -5.50 14.57 -17.82
N ALA A 376 -4.54 15.49 -18.01
CA ALA A 376 -3.16 15.18 -18.36
C ALA A 376 -2.28 14.84 -17.14
N ALA A 377 -2.69 15.21 -15.93
CA ALA A 377 -1.88 15.09 -14.72
C ALA A 377 -1.41 13.65 -14.43
N CYS A 378 -2.32 12.68 -14.41
CA CYS A 378 -1.95 11.28 -14.17
C CYS A 378 -1.07 10.68 -15.28
N PRO A 379 -1.41 10.81 -16.58
CA PRO A 379 -0.52 10.36 -17.65
C PRO A 379 0.91 10.93 -17.55
N VAL A 380 1.04 12.22 -17.22
CA VAL A 380 2.35 12.86 -16.99
C VAL A 380 3.05 12.28 -15.77
N LYS A 381 2.34 12.11 -14.65
CA LYS A 381 2.87 11.47 -13.44
C LYS A 381 3.41 10.07 -13.71
N LEU A 382 2.67 9.24 -14.47
CA LEU A 382 3.11 7.89 -14.82
C LEU A 382 4.29 7.90 -15.80
N ALA A 383 4.30 8.81 -16.76
CA ALA A 383 5.42 8.99 -17.70
C ALA A 383 6.72 9.44 -17.00
N LEU A 384 6.60 10.10 -15.84
CA LEU A 384 7.73 10.58 -15.04
C LEU A 384 8.16 9.60 -13.95
N LEU A 385 7.52 8.43 -13.84
CA LEU A 385 7.93 7.40 -12.88
C LEU A 385 9.41 7.04 -13.07
N PRO A 386 10.11 6.71 -11.97
CA PRO A 386 11.45 6.18 -12.06
C PRO A 386 11.45 4.77 -12.68
N ASP A 387 12.59 4.36 -13.23
CA ASP A 387 12.81 2.99 -13.67
C ASP A 387 12.52 2.01 -12.53
N GLY A 388 11.86 0.89 -12.84
CA GLY A 388 11.38 -0.06 -11.83
C GLY A 388 10.12 0.37 -11.08
N GLY A 389 9.49 1.49 -11.48
CA GLY A 389 8.17 1.89 -11.01
C GLY A 389 7.06 0.88 -11.35
N PRO A 390 5.86 1.03 -10.77
CA PRO A 390 4.76 0.10 -10.97
C PRO A 390 4.46 -0.11 -12.45
N SER A 391 4.16 -1.35 -12.83
CA SER A 391 3.92 -1.78 -14.21
C SER A 391 2.77 -2.76 -14.24
N GLY A 392 1.99 -2.76 -15.32
CA GLY A 392 0.81 -3.60 -15.51
C GLY A 392 -0.46 -3.08 -14.81
N LEU A 393 -0.46 -1.84 -14.29
CA LEU A 393 -1.58 -1.29 -13.53
C LEU A 393 -2.53 -0.44 -14.38
N PHE A 394 -3.78 -0.36 -13.90
CA PHE A 394 -4.81 0.53 -14.40
C PHE A 394 -5.07 1.65 -13.39
N PHE A 395 -5.04 2.90 -13.83
CA PHE A 395 -5.27 4.08 -13.00
C PHE A 395 -6.55 4.78 -13.41
N VAL A 396 -7.34 5.25 -12.44
CA VAL A 396 -8.47 6.14 -12.65
C VAL A 396 -8.13 7.47 -12.00
N ARG A 397 -7.78 8.47 -12.81
CA ARG A 397 -7.12 9.70 -12.34
C ARG A 397 -5.86 9.33 -11.55
N ASP A 398 -5.63 9.91 -10.37
CA ASP A 398 -4.41 9.69 -9.58
C ASP A 398 -4.41 8.41 -8.74
N GLU A 399 -5.54 7.69 -8.69
CA GLU A 399 -5.71 6.46 -7.94
C GLU A 399 -5.42 5.28 -8.86
N ALA A 400 -4.48 4.41 -8.47
CA ALA A 400 -4.48 3.06 -9.03
C ALA A 400 -5.85 2.47 -8.71
N SER A 401 -6.50 1.83 -9.68
CA SER A 401 -7.67 1.00 -9.42
C SER A 401 -7.19 -0.19 -8.60
N SER A 402 -7.03 0.01 -7.29
CA SER A 402 -6.78 -1.05 -6.32
C SER A 402 -8.13 -1.44 -5.75
N PHE A 403 -8.56 -2.67 -6.05
CA PHE A 403 -9.51 -3.33 -5.16
C PHE A 403 -8.85 -3.42 -3.79
N GLU A 404 -9.61 -3.15 -2.73
CA GLU A 404 -9.16 -3.50 -1.39
C GLU A 404 -9.23 -5.02 -1.24
N TYR A 405 -8.23 -5.62 -0.59
CA TYR A 405 -8.15 -7.07 -0.41
C TYR A 405 -8.37 -7.43 1.05
N ALA A 406 -9.31 -8.33 1.30
CA ALA A 406 -9.61 -8.84 2.63
C ALA A 406 -9.32 -10.34 2.74
N VAL A 407 -8.86 -10.78 3.91
CA VAL A 407 -8.83 -12.20 4.28
C VAL A 407 -9.78 -12.40 5.46
N VAL A 408 -10.70 -13.37 5.35
CA VAL A 408 -11.58 -13.75 6.47
C VAL A 408 -11.30 -15.19 6.86
N THR A 409 -10.86 -15.39 8.10
CA THR A 409 -10.51 -16.72 8.62
C THR A 409 -11.75 -17.51 9.05
N GLY A 410 -11.84 -18.80 8.70
CA GLY A 410 -12.95 -19.68 9.13
C GLY A 410 -14.31 -19.23 8.60
N ALA A 411 -14.39 -18.92 7.31
CA ALA A 411 -15.49 -18.23 6.66
C ALA A 411 -16.39 -19.14 5.79
N ASN A 412 -16.34 -20.46 5.96
CA ASN A 412 -17.17 -21.38 5.16
C ASN A 412 -18.65 -21.46 5.62
N LYS A 413 -19.00 -20.84 6.75
CA LYS A 413 -20.37 -20.79 7.30
C LYS A 413 -20.52 -19.69 8.35
N GLY A 414 -21.77 -19.43 8.76
CA GLY A 414 -22.08 -18.53 9.88
C GLY A 414 -21.54 -17.11 9.66
N ILE A 415 -21.07 -16.48 10.74
CA ILE A 415 -20.66 -15.06 10.74
C ILE A 415 -19.52 -14.80 9.73
N GLY A 416 -18.51 -15.65 9.68
CA GLY A 416 -17.39 -15.48 8.74
C GLY A 416 -17.82 -15.47 7.28
N PHE A 417 -18.78 -16.33 6.91
CA PHE A 417 -19.34 -16.36 5.55
C PHE A 417 -20.08 -15.07 5.20
N GLU A 418 -20.87 -14.57 6.15
CA GLU A 418 -21.64 -13.34 5.96
C GLU A 418 -20.75 -12.09 5.96
N ILE A 419 -19.65 -12.08 6.72
CA ILE A 419 -18.61 -11.05 6.62
C ILE A 419 -18.01 -11.03 5.20
N CYS A 420 -17.68 -12.20 4.62
CA CYS A 420 -17.20 -12.26 3.24
C CYS A 420 -18.19 -11.61 2.27
N LYS A 421 -19.47 -11.95 2.38
CA LYS A 421 -20.52 -11.43 1.52
C LYS A 421 -20.70 -9.92 1.66
N GLN A 422 -20.71 -9.40 2.89
CA GLN A 422 -20.87 -7.97 3.14
C GLN A 422 -19.64 -7.15 2.73
N LEU A 423 -18.41 -7.63 2.98
CA LEU A 423 -17.20 -6.97 2.46
C LEU A 423 -17.20 -6.97 0.93
N ALA A 424 -17.55 -8.09 0.31
CA ALA A 424 -17.64 -8.19 -1.13
C ALA A 424 -18.71 -7.24 -1.74
N SER A 425 -19.83 -7.00 -1.04
CA SER A 425 -20.82 -6.00 -1.49
C SER A 425 -20.32 -4.54 -1.40
N HIS A 426 -19.23 -4.28 -0.68
CA HIS A 426 -18.54 -2.98 -0.68
C HIS A 426 -17.49 -2.88 -1.81
N GLY A 427 -17.39 -3.88 -2.70
CA GLY A 427 -16.41 -3.91 -3.80
C GLY A 427 -15.02 -4.40 -3.40
N ILE A 428 -14.87 -4.95 -2.19
CA ILE A 428 -13.63 -5.50 -1.64
C ILE A 428 -13.47 -6.93 -2.18
N ILE A 429 -12.28 -7.30 -2.66
CA ILE A 429 -11.98 -8.69 -3.03
C ILE A 429 -11.64 -9.47 -1.76
N VAL A 430 -12.40 -10.52 -1.48
CA VAL A 430 -12.31 -11.26 -0.22
C VAL A 430 -11.79 -12.68 -0.45
N VAL A 431 -10.75 -13.06 0.27
CA VAL A 431 -10.31 -14.45 0.43
C VAL A 431 -11.12 -15.09 1.56
N LEU A 432 -12.10 -15.90 1.16
CA LEU A 432 -12.82 -16.81 2.04
C LEU A 432 -11.91 -17.99 2.35
N THR A 433 -11.76 -18.31 3.63
CA THR A 433 -10.89 -19.43 4.03
C THR A 433 -11.61 -20.48 4.87
N ALA A 434 -11.17 -21.72 4.74
CA ALA A 434 -11.70 -22.87 5.46
C ALA A 434 -10.61 -23.93 5.62
N ARG A 435 -10.66 -24.69 6.72
CA ARG A 435 -9.73 -25.82 6.92
C ARG A 435 -9.95 -26.93 5.92
N ASP A 436 -11.21 -27.23 5.65
CA ASP A 436 -11.63 -28.29 4.73
C ASP A 436 -11.93 -27.68 3.35
N GLU A 437 -11.22 -28.12 2.32
CA GLU A 437 -11.36 -27.61 0.96
C GLU A 437 -12.79 -27.76 0.44
N LYS A 438 -13.40 -28.94 0.65
CA LYS A 438 -14.75 -29.23 0.16
C LYS A 438 -15.76 -28.24 0.73
N ARG A 439 -15.74 -28.00 2.04
CA ARG A 439 -16.60 -27.01 2.70
C ARG A 439 -16.32 -25.58 2.23
N GLY A 440 -15.08 -25.26 1.90
CA GLY A 440 -14.69 -23.99 1.32
C GLY A 440 -15.30 -23.76 -0.06
N THR A 441 -15.15 -24.74 -0.95
CA THR A 441 -15.73 -24.71 -2.30
C THR A 441 -17.26 -24.68 -2.27
N GLU A 442 -17.90 -25.49 -1.42
CA GLU A 442 -19.37 -25.45 -1.22
C GLU A 442 -19.84 -24.08 -0.70
N ALA A 443 -19.03 -23.37 0.10
CA ALA A 443 -19.35 -22.01 0.53
C ALA A 443 -19.27 -21.03 -0.64
N LEU A 444 -18.26 -21.15 -1.51
CA LEU A 444 -18.14 -20.33 -2.72
C LEU A 444 -19.32 -20.55 -3.67
N GLU A 445 -19.77 -21.80 -3.85
CA GLU A 445 -20.95 -22.14 -4.65
C GLU A 445 -22.23 -21.46 -4.11
N LYS A 446 -22.38 -21.36 -2.78
CA LYS A 446 -23.53 -20.65 -2.18
C LYS A 446 -23.57 -19.16 -2.50
N LEU A 447 -22.44 -18.56 -2.91
CA LEU A 447 -22.38 -17.15 -3.33
C LEU A 447 -22.77 -16.97 -4.80
N GLN A 448 -22.92 -18.04 -5.59
CA GLN A 448 -23.37 -17.93 -6.98
C GLN A 448 -24.76 -17.27 -7.06
N GLY A 449 -24.91 -16.27 -7.94
CA GLY A 449 -26.17 -15.52 -8.09
C GLY A 449 -26.42 -14.45 -7.03
N SER A 450 -25.53 -14.26 -6.05
CA SER A 450 -25.63 -13.20 -5.04
C SER A 450 -25.17 -11.81 -5.52
N GLY A 451 -24.66 -11.71 -6.75
CA GLY A 451 -24.09 -10.48 -7.31
C GLY A 451 -22.69 -10.12 -6.78
N VAL A 452 -22.18 -10.85 -5.78
CA VAL A 452 -20.86 -10.62 -5.17
C VAL A 452 -19.87 -11.79 -5.38
N SER A 453 -20.27 -12.82 -6.12
CA SER A 453 -19.42 -14.01 -6.37
C SER A 453 -18.09 -13.68 -7.02
N ASP A 454 -18.07 -12.69 -7.91
CA ASP A 454 -16.85 -12.24 -8.63
C ASP A 454 -15.84 -11.57 -7.69
N HIS A 455 -16.25 -11.22 -6.46
CA HIS A 455 -15.45 -10.54 -5.46
C HIS A 455 -15.01 -11.46 -4.32
N VAL A 456 -15.29 -12.76 -4.39
CA VAL A 456 -14.87 -13.73 -3.36
C VAL A 456 -14.08 -14.86 -4.00
N VAL A 457 -12.91 -15.15 -3.45
CA VAL A 457 -12.08 -16.30 -3.83
C VAL A 457 -11.89 -17.22 -2.62
N PHE A 458 -11.67 -18.51 -2.88
CA PHE A 458 -11.39 -19.48 -1.81
C PHE A 458 -9.90 -19.78 -1.71
N HIS A 459 -9.39 -19.91 -0.48
CA HIS A 459 -8.10 -20.54 -0.20
C HIS A 459 -8.19 -21.42 1.04
N GLN A 460 -7.60 -22.62 1.00
CA GLN A 460 -7.54 -23.49 2.17
C GLN A 460 -6.70 -22.82 3.27
N LEU A 461 -7.20 -22.83 4.50
CA LEU A 461 -6.47 -22.34 5.66
C LEU A 461 -6.77 -23.20 6.87
N ASP A 462 -5.75 -23.91 7.35
CA ASP A 462 -5.69 -24.31 8.74
C ASP A 462 -4.84 -23.30 9.51
N VAL A 463 -5.49 -22.45 10.30
CA VAL A 463 -4.83 -21.37 11.07
C VAL A 463 -3.80 -21.89 12.05
N VAL A 464 -3.83 -23.19 12.36
CA VAL A 464 -2.91 -23.83 13.28
C VAL A 464 -1.73 -24.52 12.60
N ASP A 465 -1.75 -24.65 11.27
CA ASP A 465 -0.64 -25.18 10.49
C ASP A 465 0.22 -24.04 9.92
N PRO A 466 1.48 -23.88 10.38
CA PRO A 466 2.41 -22.87 9.86
C PRO A 466 2.58 -22.89 8.35
N ALA A 467 2.56 -24.08 7.74
CA ALA A 467 2.73 -24.24 6.30
C ALA A 467 1.48 -23.78 5.55
N SER A 468 0.27 -24.10 6.06
CA SER A 468 -1.00 -23.59 5.53
C SER A 468 -1.07 -22.06 5.61
N VAL A 469 -0.65 -21.45 6.72
CA VAL A 469 -0.57 -19.98 6.84
C VAL A 469 0.43 -19.37 5.86
N ALA A 470 1.62 -19.96 5.73
CA ALA A 470 2.63 -19.48 4.78
C ALA A 470 2.14 -19.57 3.33
N SER A 471 1.45 -20.66 2.98
CA SER A 471 0.82 -20.86 1.67
C SER A 471 -0.22 -19.77 1.38
N LEU A 472 -1.09 -19.45 2.34
CA LEU A 472 -2.05 -18.35 2.18
C LEU A 472 -1.35 -16.99 2.00
N ALA A 473 -0.29 -16.72 2.76
CA ALA A 473 0.47 -15.47 2.65
C ALA A 473 1.15 -15.34 1.28
N GLU A 474 1.72 -16.43 0.77
CA GLU A 474 2.31 -16.49 -0.57
C GLU A 474 1.24 -16.33 -1.66
N PHE A 475 0.08 -16.98 -1.51
CA PHE A 475 -1.07 -16.80 -2.40
C PHE A 475 -1.50 -15.33 -2.46
N VAL A 476 -1.73 -14.69 -1.32
CA VAL A 476 -2.14 -13.26 -1.25
C VAL A 476 -1.08 -12.37 -1.89
N LYS A 477 0.20 -12.62 -1.60
CA LYS A 477 1.32 -11.87 -2.19
C LYS A 477 1.35 -12.03 -3.71
N ASN A 478 1.20 -13.26 -4.22
CA ASN A 478 1.32 -13.54 -5.65
C ASN A 478 0.09 -13.07 -6.44
N GLN A 479 -1.11 -13.20 -5.88
CA GLN A 479 -2.37 -12.86 -6.56
C GLN A 479 -2.71 -11.37 -6.42
N PHE A 480 -2.44 -10.76 -5.26
CA PHE A 480 -2.92 -9.41 -4.94
C PHE A 480 -1.79 -8.41 -4.67
N GLY A 481 -0.58 -8.86 -4.37
CA GLY A 481 0.58 -8.00 -4.07
C GLY A 481 0.52 -7.25 -2.74
N ARG A 482 -0.64 -7.23 -2.07
CA ARG A 482 -0.91 -6.56 -0.79
C ARG A 482 -2.11 -7.19 -0.08
N LEU A 483 -2.27 -6.90 1.20
CA LEU A 483 -3.47 -7.20 1.99
C LEU A 483 -3.92 -5.92 2.71
N ASP A 484 -5.21 -5.59 2.66
CA ASP A 484 -5.71 -4.36 3.27
C ASP A 484 -6.43 -4.64 4.59
N ILE A 485 -7.20 -5.72 4.60
CA ILE A 485 -8.09 -6.10 5.71
C ILE A 485 -7.80 -7.54 6.13
N LEU A 486 -7.56 -7.77 7.41
CA LEU A 486 -7.54 -9.11 7.99
C LEU A 486 -8.64 -9.25 9.04
N VAL A 487 -9.54 -10.22 8.83
CA VAL A 487 -10.59 -10.57 9.78
C VAL A 487 -10.28 -11.92 10.42
N ASN A 488 -9.86 -11.86 11.69
CA ASN A 488 -9.55 -13.03 12.49
C ASN A 488 -10.82 -13.58 13.15
N ASN A 489 -11.59 -14.34 12.38
CA ASN A 489 -12.89 -14.92 12.77
C ASN A 489 -12.82 -16.42 13.14
N ALA A 490 -11.81 -17.17 12.68
CA ALA A 490 -11.74 -18.62 12.91
C ALA A 490 -11.91 -18.99 14.39
N GLY A 491 -12.74 -19.99 14.67
CA GLY A 491 -13.02 -20.45 16.02
C GLY A 491 -13.56 -21.88 16.05
N LEU A 492 -13.28 -22.59 17.14
CA LEU A 492 -13.79 -23.94 17.41
C LEU A 492 -14.62 -23.93 18.69
N ARG A 493 -15.66 -24.76 18.75
CA ARG A 493 -16.42 -25.03 19.97
C ARG A 493 -15.94 -26.37 20.53
N GLY A 494 -15.25 -26.34 21.66
CA GLY A 494 -14.95 -27.55 22.43
C GLY A 494 -16.07 -27.80 23.44
N SER A 495 -16.96 -28.74 23.15
CA SER A 495 -17.67 -29.48 24.20
C SER A 495 -16.82 -30.72 24.49
N GLU A 496 -16.33 -30.82 25.72
CA GLU A 496 -15.35 -31.82 26.20
C GLU A 496 -13.92 -31.57 25.68
N VAL A 497 -13.18 -30.74 26.44
CA VAL A 497 -11.74 -30.54 26.27
C VAL A 497 -11.08 -31.26 27.43
N ASP A 498 -10.35 -32.35 27.18
CA ASP A 498 -9.54 -33.00 28.22
C ASP A 498 -8.25 -32.20 28.53
N ALA A 499 -7.53 -32.59 29.58
CA ALA A 499 -6.33 -31.89 30.04
C ALA A 499 -5.23 -31.84 28.98
N ASP A 500 -5.09 -32.88 28.17
CA ASP A 500 -4.10 -32.96 27.09
C ASP A 500 -4.48 -32.03 25.94
N THR A 501 -5.77 -31.94 25.61
CA THR A 501 -6.30 -31.01 24.59
C THR A 501 -6.14 -29.55 25.01
N LEU A 502 -6.35 -29.24 26.30
CA LEU A 502 -6.14 -27.87 26.80
C LEU A 502 -4.64 -27.53 26.92
N GLU A 503 -3.81 -28.51 27.28
CA GLU A 503 -2.35 -28.39 27.28
C GLU A 503 -1.84 -28.03 25.89
N ALA A 504 -2.21 -28.78 24.86
CA ALA A 504 -1.84 -28.47 23.48
C ALA A 504 -2.27 -27.04 23.06
N VAL A 505 -3.48 -26.60 23.48
CA VAL A 505 -4.00 -25.24 23.23
C VAL A 505 -3.18 -24.13 23.89
N VAL A 506 -2.56 -24.39 25.04
CA VAL A 506 -1.86 -23.38 25.85
C VAL A 506 -0.33 -23.50 25.83
N THR A 507 0.28 -24.67 25.56
CA THR A 507 1.74 -24.87 25.54
C THR A 507 2.33 -25.18 24.15
N GLY A 508 1.50 -25.40 23.12
CA GLY A 508 1.97 -25.56 21.73
C GLY A 508 2.75 -26.85 21.45
N ALA A 509 2.41 -27.97 22.11
CA ALA A 509 3.06 -29.26 21.90
C ALA A 509 2.06 -30.39 21.60
N GLY A 510 1.95 -30.77 20.31
CA GLY A 510 1.64 -32.15 19.91
C GLY A 510 0.27 -32.43 19.27
N SER A 511 0.31 -32.69 17.96
CA SER A 511 -0.54 -33.58 17.16
C SER A 511 -2.08 -33.57 17.35
N ALA A 512 -2.75 -33.15 16.27
CA ALA A 512 -4.15 -33.42 15.93
C ALA A 512 -5.20 -32.83 16.90
N HIS A 513 -5.75 -31.68 16.48
CA HIS A 513 -6.97 -31.01 16.97
C HIS A 513 -6.89 -29.94 18.09
N GLY A 514 -5.72 -29.55 18.59
CA GLY A 514 -5.61 -28.46 19.57
C GLY A 514 -4.36 -27.60 19.39
N ASP A 515 -4.49 -26.41 18.78
CA ASP A 515 -3.33 -25.56 18.46
C ASP A 515 -3.72 -24.06 18.26
N TRP A 516 -4.61 -23.48 19.06
CA TRP A 516 -5.20 -22.19 18.64
C TRP A 516 -4.48 -20.90 19.10
N TRP A 517 -3.94 -20.79 20.32
CA TRP A 517 -3.45 -19.49 20.80
C TRP A 517 -1.93 -19.30 20.70
N VAL A 518 -1.14 -20.23 21.27
CA VAL A 518 0.33 -20.14 21.22
C VAL A 518 0.87 -20.38 19.80
N SER A 519 0.24 -21.26 19.02
CA SER A 519 0.59 -21.45 17.61
C SER A 519 0.20 -20.25 16.74
N CYS A 520 -0.90 -19.53 16.99
CA CYS A 520 -1.26 -18.38 16.14
C CYS A 520 -0.46 -17.09 16.42
N ARG A 521 0.21 -16.97 17.57
CA ARG A 521 0.95 -15.75 17.97
C ARG A 521 2.06 -15.33 16.98
N PRO A 522 2.94 -16.22 16.47
CA PRO A 522 3.88 -15.89 15.42
C PRO A 522 3.22 -15.55 14.07
N TYR A 523 2.03 -16.12 13.81
CA TYR A 523 1.33 -16.01 12.52
C TYR A 523 0.45 -14.77 12.41
N PHE A 524 -0.24 -14.34 13.48
CA PHE A 524 -0.89 -13.03 13.54
C PHE A 524 0.14 -11.92 13.40
N ASN A 525 1.28 -12.02 14.10
CA ASN A 525 2.38 -11.09 13.90
C ASN A 525 2.92 -11.10 12.47
N ARG A 526 3.04 -12.28 11.80
CA ARG A 526 3.46 -12.36 10.39
C ARG A 526 2.42 -11.82 9.41
N MET A 527 1.13 -12.11 9.57
CA MET A 527 0.09 -11.61 8.66
C MET A 527 -0.16 -10.10 8.82
N ILE A 528 0.02 -9.56 10.03
CA ILE A 528 0.01 -8.11 10.31
C ILE A 528 1.21 -7.41 9.65
N LEU A 529 2.36 -8.09 9.50
CA LEU A 529 3.54 -7.55 8.81
C LEU A 529 3.39 -7.52 7.27
N PHE A 530 2.31 -8.10 6.72
CA PHE A 530 1.97 -8.06 5.29
C PHE A 530 0.70 -7.26 4.97
N SER A 531 -0.08 -6.86 5.97
CA SER A 531 -1.21 -5.97 5.76
C SER A 531 -0.73 -4.53 5.69
N HIS A 532 -1.41 -3.70 4.89
CA HIS A 532 -1.01 -2.30 4.70
C HIS A 532 -1.81 -1.33 5.57
N ASN A 533 -3.04 -1.63 6.00
CA ASN A 533 -3.88 -0.64 6.69
C ASN A 533 -4.73 -1.14 7.90
N LEU A 534 -5.31 -2.36 7.89
CA LEU A 534 -6.39 -2.67 8.84
C LEU A 534 -6.45 -4.13 9.33
N VAL A 535 -6.69 -4.32 10.64
CA VAL A 535 -6.82 -5.66 11.27
C VAL A 535 -8.02 -5.67 12.22
N SER A 536 -9.05 -6.45 11.90
CA SER A 536 -10.22 -6.67 12.77
C SER A 536 -10.13 -8.04 13.43
N ASN A 537 -9.88 -8.09 14.73
CA ASN A 537 -9.96 -9.31 15.53
C ASN A 537 -11.39 -9.49 16.05
N LEU A 538 -12.01 -10.69 15.93
CA LEU A 538 -13.31 -10.96 16.56
C LEU A 538 -13.13 -11.64 17.92
N ALA A 539 -13.48 -10.94 19.02
CA ALA A 539 -13.48 -11.50 20.38
C ALA A 539 -14.87 -11.78 20.93
N LEU A 540 -15.01 -12.97 21.51
CA LEU A 540 -16.11 -13.49 22.35
C LEU A 540 -17.53 -13.40 21.77
N CYS A 541 -18.27 -14.50 21.84
CA CYS A 541 -19.73 -14.53 21.91
C CYS A 541 -20.09 -15.56 22.99
N GLY A 542 -20.55 -15.10 24.16
CA GLY A 542 -21.06 -15.96 25.24
C GLY A 542 -22.51 -16.42 24.98
N ILE A 543 -22.93 -17.52 25.63
CA ILE A 543 -24.20 -18.23 25.36
C ILE A 543 -25.43 -17.59 26.04
N ASP A 544 -25.31 -16.42 26.69
CA ASP A 544 -26.43 -15.71 27.32
C ASP A 544 -26.18 -14.21 27.38
N GLU A 545 -27.25 -13.41 27.29
CA GLU A 545 -27.25 -11.96 27.57
C GLU A 545 -26.74 -11.61 28.98
N LEU A 546 -26.66 -12.59 29.90
CA LEU A 546 -26.11 -12.44 31.25
C LEU A 546 -24.58 -12.54 31.36
N TYR A 547 -23.88 -12.99 30.31
CA TYR A 547 -22.41 -13.13 30.29
C TYR A 547 -21.77 -12.34 29.14
N VAL A 548 -22.40 -11.23 28.76
CA VAL A 548 -21.75 -10.23 27.92
C VAL A 548 -20.55 -9.69 28.69
N ILE A 549 -19.34 -9.91 28.15
CA ILE A 549 -18.14 -9.21 28.62
C ILE A 549 -18.26 -7.78 28.10
N GLU A 550 -19.09 -6.98 28.77
CA GLU A 550 -19.12 -5.52 28.59
C GLU A 550 -17.79 -4.91 29.04
N ASP A 551 -17.07 -5.64 29.91
CA ASP A 551 -15.82 -5.20 30.53
C ASP A 551 -14.77 -6.31 30.59
N CYS A 552 -13.67 -6.10 29.89
CA CYS A 552 -12.61 -7.08 29.76
C CYS A 552 -11.81 -7.22 31.06
N GLY A 553 -12.26 -8.17 31.88
CA GLY A 553 -11.69 -8.53 33.17
C GLY A 553 -12.77 -8.76 34.23
N LYS A 554 -13.85 -7.97 34.24
CA LYS A 554 -14.87 -8.03 35.32
C LYS A 554 -15.53 -9.39 35.49
N ASN A 555 -15.61 -10.17 34.41
CA ASN A 555 -16.22 -11.51 34.39
C ASN A 555 -15.21 -12.67 34.50
N ILE A 556 -13.90 -12.41 34.65
CA ILE A 556 -12.94 -13.42 35.10
C ILE A 556 -12.93 -13.35 36.63
N PRO A 557 -13.48 -14.35 37.36
CA PRO A 557 -13.57 -14.28 38.82
C PRO A 557 -12.19 -14.44 39.50
N ASN A 558 -11.17 -14.86 38.76
CA ASN A 558 -9.79 -14.92 39.23
C ASN A 558 -9.21 -13.49 39.24
N GLU A 559 -9.17 -12.88 40.43
CA GLU A 559 -8.78 -11.47 40.61
C GLU A 559 -7.36 -11.15 40.15
N TRP A 560 -6.43 -12.11 40.21
CA TRP A 560 -5.08 -11.92 39.67
C TRP A 560 -5.11 -11.82 38.14
N ALA A 561 -5.72 -12.80 37.47
CA ALA A 561 -5.82 -12.81 36.01
C ALA A 561 -6.60 -11.60 35.48
N LYS A 562 -7.68 -11.22 36.17
CA LYS A 562 -8.44 -10.00 35.91
C LYS A 562 -7.56 -8.76 36.01
N GLY A 563 -6.81 -8.60 37.11
CA GLY A 563 -5.92 -7.45 37.31
C GLY A 563 -4.81 -7.38 36.26
N VAL A 564 -4.27 -8.52 35.83
CA VAL A 564 -3.27 -8.56 34.74
C VAL A 564 -3.87 -8.13 33.40
N LEU A 565 -5.05 -8.66 33.04
CA LEU A 565 -5.66 -8.42 31.74
C LEU A 565 -6.29 -7.03 31.61
N SER A 566 -6.71 -6.40 32.71
CA SER A 566 -7.30 -5.05 32.70
C SER A 566 -6.25 -3.92 32.73
N ASP A 567 -5.09 -4.13 33.36
CA ASP A 567 -4.05 -3.11 33.56
C ASP A 567 -3.42 -2.62 32.24
N ALA A 568 -3.90 -1.49 31.72
CA ALA A 568 -3.45 -0.93 30.45
C ALA A 568 -1.96 -0.58 30.41
N GLU A 569 -1.43 -0.09 31.53
CA GLU A 569 -0.10 0.52 31.59
C GLU A 569 0.99 -0.54 31.59
N SER A 570 0.77 -1.61 32.35
CA SER A 570 1.77 -2.66 32.51
C SER A 570 1.48 -3.93 31.70
N LEU A 571 0.44 -3.95 30.86
CA LEU A 571 0.11 -5.09 30.00
C LEU A 571 1.18 -5.31 28.91
N THR A 572 1.75 -6.51 28.89
CA THR A 572 2.76 -6.98 27.93
C THR A 572 2.39 -8.37 27.39
N GLU A 573 3.02 -8.81 26.30
CA GLU A 573 2.78 -10.17 25.77
C GLU A 573 3.11 -11.25 26.83
N GLU A 574 4.22 -11.09 27.55
CA GLU A 574 4.67 -11.99 28.62
C GLU A 574 3.63 -12.12 29.75
N ARG A 575 3.00 -11.02 30.16
CA ARG A 575 1.98 -11.07 31.21
C ARG A 575 0.68 -11.74 30.75
N VAL A 576 0.34 -11.63 29.47
CA VAL A 576 -0.79 -12.40 28.90
C VAL A 576 -0.44 -13.89 28.87
N ASP A 577 0.80 -14.24 28.52
CA ASP A 577 1.28 -15.61 28.55
C ASP A 577 1.26 -16.18 29.98
N ASP A 578 1.65 -15.41 30.99
CA ASP A 578 1.58 -15.81 32.40
C ASP A 578 0.16 -16.22 32.81
N VAL A 579 -0.85 -15.41 32.42
CA VAL A 579 -2.27 -15.70 32.71
C VAL A 579 -2.71 -17.00 32.07
N LEU A 580 -2.32 -17.24 30.81
CA LEU A 580 -2.66 -18.46 30.09
C LEU A 580 -1.96 -19.68 30.68
N ASN A 581 -0.67 -19.57 30.99
CA ASN A 581 0.12 -20.65 31.58
C ASN A 581 -0.40 -21.06 32.97
N GLU A 582 -0.72 -20.08 33.82
CA GLU A 582 -1.30 -20.38 35.15
C GLU A 582 -2.71 -20.96 35.02
N PHE A 583 -3.53 -20.47 34.07
CA PHE A 583 -4.83 -21.07 33.78
C PHE A 583 -4.70 -22.55 33.38
N LEU A 584 -3.77 -22.88 32.49
CA LEU A 584 -3.55 -24.25 32.09
C LEU A 584 -3.09 -25.13 33.25
N LYS A 585 -2.15 -24.63 34.05
CA LYS A 585 -1.66 -25.34 35.23
C LYS A 585 -2.82 -25.64 36.20
N ASP A 586 -3.63 -24.64 36.53
CA ASP A 586 -4.80 -24.81 37.40
C ASP A 586 -5.85 -25.75 36.79
N PHE A 587 -5.97 -25.80 35.46
CA PHE A 587 -6.84 -26.76 34.78
C PHE A 587 -6.36 -28.20 34.97
N LYS A 588 -5.06 -28.47 34.73
CA LYS A 588 -4.46 -29.80 34.89
C LYS A 588 -4.53 -30.32 36.32
N GLU A 589 -4.38 -29.40 37.28
CA GLU A 589 -4.45 -29.71 38.71
C GLU A 589 -5.90 -29.87 39.21
N GLY A 590 -6.91 -29.64 38.36
CA GLY A 590 -8.32 -29.66 38.76
C GLY A 590 -8.68 -28.52 39.73
N ALA A 591 -7.87 -27.47 39.79
CA ALA A 591 -7.94 -26.39 40.75
C ALA A 591 -8.80 -25.20 40.30
N LEU A 592 -9.41 -25.26 39.10
CA LEU A 592 -10.14 -24.15 38.49
C LEU A 592 -11.14 -23.47 39.43
N GLN A 593 -12.02 -24.27 40.05
CA GLN A 593 -13.04 -23.75 40.95
C GLN A 593 -12.44 -23.20 42.26
N ALA A 594 -11.43 -23.86 42.81
CA ALA A 594 -10.72 -23.43 44.01
C ALA A 594 -9.94 -22.12 43.80
N LYS A 595 -9.53 -21.86 42.56
CA LYS A 595 -8.77 -20.68 42.13
C LYS A 595 -9.66 -19.61 41.46
N CYS A 596 -10.98 -19.76 41.59
CA CYS A 596 -11.96 -18.82 41.06
C CYS A 596 -11.85 -18.57 39.54
N TRP A 597 -11.39 -19.54 38.75
CA TRP A 597 -11.57 -19.47 37.30
C TRP A 597 -13.07 -19.54 36.95
N PRO A 598 -13.49 -19.11 35.73
CA PRO A 598 -14.90 -19.18 35.35
C PRO A 598 -15.48 -20.59 35.57
N ALA A 599 -16.79 -20.72 35.74
CA ALA A 599 -17.44 -22.02 35.92
C ALA A 599 -17.97 -22.62 34.59
N PHE A 600 -18.16 -21.78 33.58
CA PHE A 600 -18.80 -22.13 32.32
C PHE A 600 -17.97 -21.60 31.14
N MET A 601 -17.81 -22.43 30.08
CA MET A 601 -17.00 -22.11 28.89
C MET A 601 -15.61 -21.54 29.21
N VAL A 602 -14.96 -22.11 30.21
CA VAL A 602 -13.75 -21.59 30.84
C VAL A 602 -12.63 -21.28 29.85
N ALA A 603 -12.24 -22.25 29.02
CA ALA A 603 -11.18 -22.06 28.04
C ALA A 603 -11.53 -20.98 27.01
N TYR A 604 -12.79 -20.91 26.59
CA TYR A 604 -13.26 -19.92 25.62
C TYR A 604 -13.26 -18.50 26.21
N ALA A 605 -13.68 -18.35 27.47
CA ALA A 605 -13.68 -17.06 28.17
C ALA A 605 -12.26 -16.51 28.37
N VAL A 606 -11.35 -17.35 28.86
CA VAL A 606 -9.96 -16.95 29.14
C VAL A 606 -9.20 -16.61 27.85
N THR A 607 -9.37 -17.42 26.79
CA THR A 607 -8.70 -17.16 25.49
C THR A 607 -9.19 -15.89 24.80
N LYS A 608 -10.49 -15.60 24.82
CA LYS A 608 -11.02 -14.37 24.21
C LYS A 608 -10.73 -13.11 25.02
N ALA A 609 -10.68 -13.20 26.35
CA ALA A 609 -10.20 -12.10 27.19
C ALA A 609 -8.72 -11.80 26.94
N SER A 610 -7.90 -12.85 26.83
CA SER A 610 -6.47 -12.74 26.48
C SER A 610 -6.27 -12.13 25.09
N MET A 611 -7.13 -12.48 24.13
CA MET A 611 -7.07 -11.88 22.79
C MET A 611 -7.41 -10.39 22.75
N ASN A 612 -8.32 -9.94 23.62
CA ASN A 612 -8.56 -8.51 23.73
C ASN A 612 -7.37 -7.78 24.35
N ALA A 613 -6.76 -8.36 25.40
CA ALA A 613 -5.51 -7.84 25.95
C ALA A 613 -4.40 -7.77 24.89
N TYR A 614 -4.26 -8.82 24.09
CA TYR A 614 -3.32 -8.86 22.96
C TYR A 614 -3.62 -7.82 21.89
N THR A 615 -4.90 -7.56 21.60
CA THR A 615 -5.33 -6.50 20.66
C THR A 615 -4.82 -5.12 21.09
N ARG A 616 -4.85 -4.81 22.40
CA ARG A 616 -4.30 -3.55 22.95
C ARG A 616 -2.78 -3.50 22.86
N ILE A 617 -2.10 -4.63 23.02
CA ILE A 617 -0.64 -4.71 22.84
C ILE A 617 -0.28 -4.46 21.37
N LEU A 618 -0.97 -5.12 20.44
CA LEU A 618 -0.74 -4.97 19.00
C LEU A 618 -1.03 -3.54 18.52
N ALA A 619 -2.12 -2.92 18.95
CA ALA A 619 -2.45 -1.54 18.59
C ALA A 619 -1.36 -0.54 19.06
N ARG A 620 -0.77 -0.76 20.24
CA ARG A 620 0.38 0.04 20.73
C ARG A 620 1.66 -0.22 19.93
N LYS A 621 1.89 -1.48 19.56
CA LYS A 621 3.07 -1.92 18.80
C LYS A 621 3.03 -1.46 17.33
N TYR A 622 1.84 -1.35 16.76
CA TYR A 622 1.59 -1.04 15.35
C TYR A 622 0.60 0.14 15.20
N PRO A 623 1.02 1.37 15.57
CA PRO A 623 0.11 2.53 15.63
C PRO A 623 -0.38 3.01 14.25
N SER A 624 0.23 2.56 13.16
CA SER A 624 -0.24 2.80 11.80
C SER A 624 -1.42 1.93 11.39
N PHE A 625 -1.78 0.92 12.19
CA PHE A 625 -2.87 -0.01 11.93
C PHE A 625 -4.05 0.25 12.86
N CYS A 626 -5.26 0.19 12.32
CA CYS A 626 -6.46 0.10 13.15
C CYS A 626 -6.66 -1.36 13.54
N ILE A 627 -6.29 -1.70 14.79
CA ILE A 627 -6.39 -3.06 15.33
C ILE A 627 -7.44 -3.07 16.43
N ASN A 628 -8.60 -3.66 16.17
CA ASN A 628 -9.73 -3.65 17.10
C ASN A 628 -10.25 -5.04 17.40
N CYS A 629 -10.98 -5.14 18.49
CA CYS A 629 -11.62 -6.36 18.95
C CYS A 629 -13.14 -6.21 18.89
N VAL A 630 -13.87 -7.15 18.28
CA VAL A 630 -15.34 -7.08 18.15
C VAL A 630 -16.02 -8.31 18.72
N CYS A 631 -16.94 -8.09 19.65
CA CYS A 631 -17.93 -9.06 20.13
C CYS A 631 -19.22 -8.90 19.32
N PRO A 632 -19.57 -9.86 18.45
CA PRO A 632 -20.76 -9.75 17.59
C PRO A 632 -22.08 -9.90 18.36
N GLY A 633 -22.05 -10.13 19.67
CA GLY A 633 -23.22 -10.47 20.48
C GLY A 633 -23.64 -11.93 20.31
N TYR A 634 -24.78 -12.32 20.89
CA TYR A 634 -25.25 -13.71 20.89
C TYR A 634 -25.98 -14.08 19.59
N VAL A 635 -25.22 -14.62 18.61
CA VAL A 635 -25.66 -14.83 17.22
C VAL A 635 -26.12 -16.26 16.93
N LYS A 636 -27.19 -16.42 16.14
CA LYS A 636 -27.67 -17.70 15.60
C LYS A 636 -26.62 -18.35 14.70
N THR A 637 -25.81 -19.24 15.27
CA THR A 637 -24.83 -20.04 14.55
C THR A 637 -24.88 -21.48 15.03
N ASP A 638 -24.25 -22.41 14.30
CA ASP A 638 -24.07 -23.79 14.74
C ASP A 638 -23.37 -23.88 16.11
N ILE A 639 -22.48 -22.93 16.41
CA ILE A 639 -21.80 -22.83 17.72
C ILE A 639 -22.84 -22.62 18.83
N ASN A 640 -23.94 -21.93 18.57
CA ASN A 640 -25.00 -21.68 19.54
C ASN A 640 -26.28 -22.50 19.25
N TYR A 641 -26.16 -23.64 18.55
CA TYR A 641 -27.28 -24.50 18.17
C TYR A 641 -28.44 -23.79 17.44
N ASN A 642 -28.18 -22.63 16.84
CA ASN A 642 -29.19 -21.77 16.20
C ASN A 642 -30.36 -21.35 17.12
N THR A 643 -30.17 -21.32 18.44
CA THR A 643 -31.23 -20.99 19.41
C THR A 643 -31.30 -19.50 19.80
N CYS A 644 -30.37 -18.67 19.34
CA CYS A 644 -30.27 -17.25 19.69
C CYS A 644 -31.37 -16.39 19.05
N THR A 645 -31.40 -15.10 19.39
CA THR A 645 -32.32 -14.10 18.79
C THR A 645 -31.70 -13.37 17.59
N PHE A 646 -30.42 -13.00 17.66
CA PHE A 646 -29.70 -12.21 16.65
C PHE A 646 -29.32 -13.04 15.42
N THR A 647 -29.50 -12.49 14.21
CA THR A 647 -29.16 -13.21 12.97
C THR A 647 -27.68 -13.11 12.63
N VAL A 648 -27.23 -13.97 11.70
CA VAL A 648 -25.84 -13.98 11.23
C VAL A 648 -25.47 -12.65 10.56
N GLU A 649 -26.40 -12.07 9.80
CA GLU A 649 -26.28 -10.78 9.13
C GLU A 649 -26.06 -9.65 10.13
N GLU A 650 -26.85 -9.61 11.20
CA GLU A 650 -26.70 -8.62 12.26
C GLU A 650 -25.37 -8.81 13.02
N GLY A 651 -24.95 -10.06 13.25
CA GLY A 651 -23.67 -10.40 13.88
C GLY A 651 -22.44 -10.00 13.07
N ALA A 652 -22.53 -9.99 11.74
CA ALA A 652 -21.45 -9.61 10.83
C ALA A 652 -21.26 -8.09 10.73
N ALA A 653 -22.30 -7.28 11.02
CA ALA A 653 -22.30 -5.84 10.81
C ALA A 653 -21.17 -5.11 11.57
N GLY A 654 -20.99 -5.42 12.86
CA GLY A 654 -19.94 -4.82 13.69
C GLY A 654 -18.53 -5.08 13.12
N PRO A 655 -18.13 -6.35 12.89
CA PRO A 655 -16.87 -6.68 12.24
C PRO A 655 -16.65 -6.00 10.89
N VAL A 656 -17.67 -5.97 10.01
CA VAL A 656 -17.59 -5.32 8.70
C VAL A 656 -17.35 -3.82 8.85
N LYS A 657 -18.11 -3.15 9.72
CA LYS A 657 -17.98 -1.72 10.00
C LYS A 657 -16.62 -1.35 10.61
N ARG A 658 -15.96 -2.27 11.33
CA ARG A 658 -14.58 -2.07 11.80
C ARG A 658 -13.55 -2.34 10.72
N SER A 659 -13.91 -3.17 9.74
CA SER A 659 -13.07 -3.58 8.60
C SER A 659 -13.05 -2.56 7.45
N VAL A 660 -13.86 -1.50 7.52
CA VAL A 660 -13.92 -0.41 6.53
C VAL A 660 -13.70 0.97 7.17
N LEU A 661 -13.01 1.00 8.31
CA LEU A 661 -12.66 2.26 8.97
C LEU A 661 -11.67 3.05 8.11
N PRO A 662 -11.77 4.39 8.06
CA PRO A 662 -10.79 5.22 7.37
C PRO A 662 -9.44 5.17 8.08
N ASP A 663 -8.38 5.52 7.34
CA ASP A 663 -7.02 5.63 7.87
C ASP A 663 -6.97 6.55 9.10
N GLY A 664 -6.24 6.11 10.14
CA GLY A 664 -6.19 6.81 11.43
C GLY A 664 -7.46 6.67 12.28
N GLY A 665 -8.34 5.73 11.95
CA GLY A 665 -9.48 5.35 12.76
C GLY A 665 -9.11 4.83 14.16
N PRO A 666 -10.11 4.63 15.04
CA PRO A 666 -9.87 4.15 16.39
C PRO A 666 -9.14 2.80 16.36
N SER A 667 -8.16 2.63 17.25
CA SER A 667 -7.32 1.42 17.35
C SER A 667 -7.16 1.03 18.81
N GLY A 668 -7.00 -0.26 19.08
CA GLY A 668 -6.86 -0.82 20.41
C GLY A 668 -8.15 -0.82 21.22
N LEU A 669 -9.32 -0.74 20.57
CA LEU A 669 -10.63 -0.70 21.24
C LEU A 669 -11.34 -2.05 21.19
N PHE A 670 -12.22 -2.26 22.18
CA PHE A 670 -13.20 -3.35 22.20
C PHE A 670 -14.58 -2.81 21.85
N PHE A 671 -15.27 -3.51 20.96
CA PHE A 671 -16.62 -3.18 20.53
C PHE A 671 -17.56 -4.31 20.89
N PHE A 672 -18.66 -3.97 21.57
CA PHE A 672 -19.80 -4.86 21.69
C PHE A 672 -20.80 -4.47 20.60
N ARG A 673 -20.95 -5.34 19.60
CA ARG A 673 -21.69 -5.05 18.37
C ARG A 673 -21.14 -3.79 17.69
N ASP A 674 -21.92 -2.71 17.70
CA ASP A 674 -21.58 -1.42 17.08
C ASP A 674 -21.06 -0.37 18.07
N GLU A 675 -21.15 -0.64 19.38
CA GLU A 675 -20.85 0.32 20.43
C GLU A 675 -19.44 0.10 20.98
N ALA A 676 -18.68 1.20 21.11
CA ALA A 676 -17.39 1.17 21.79
C ALA A 676 -17.65 1.00 23.28
N SER A 677 -17.08 -0.03 23.89
CA SER A 677 -17.08 -0.18 25.35
C SER A 677 -15.77 0.33 25.92
N SER A 678 -15.82 1.03 27.05
CA SER A 678 -14.60 1.36 27.82
C SER A 678 -14.00 0.08 28.39
N PHE A 679 -12.68 0.09 28.60
CA PHE A 679 -11.97 -1.02 29.24
C PHE A 679 -12.03 -0.99 30.78
N GLU A 680 -12.72 0.01 31.36
CA GLU A 680 -12.74 0.33 32.80
C GLU A 680 -14.01 -0.13 33.54
#